data_AF-A0A812NGL6-F1
#
_entry.id   AF-A0A812NGL6-F1
#
_cell.length_a   1.000
_cell.length_b   1.000
_cell.length_c   1.000
_cell.angle_alpha   90.00
_cell.angle_beta   90.00
_cell.angle_gamma   90.00
#
_symmetry.space_group_name_H-M   'P 1'
#
loop_
_entity.id
_entity.type
_entity.pdbx_description
1 polymer ?
#
loop_
_entity_poly.entity_id
_entity_poly.type
_entity_poly.pdbx_seq_one_letter_code
_entity_poly.pdbx_strand_id
1 'polypeptide(L)'
;MGNLCGGPATAPDGKAKIHALTLSCNAMSPVLFAQDTGIGAFEFCDLMSGAHLKPEFLAKNAFHTIPTYEGADGFTLGESNAILRYMAAKYAPAYYPEGDPKMRARIDWAMDAMGTSVYQKWLQRTYPILGFGSHPADQAKVNEELSEILSCFKKTFIGQGKYICGDKLTIADYKVMPYLHCAMQPMIKQKSGIQIDPRLEQYVKDCMAAMPSSSMLKAADGFGVEEFLATKTDLPNYAGSVVTCGSGPTAGAIKTGAANAGEKAAKIHGMPVSANCTGALMLATETGVGAMELCNLMEGAHKKPAFLEKNPFHQIPTYEGSDGFCIGEGNAIMRYIASNYAPQYYPGDAENRAKIDMAMDLFSTGVYQKVAVSVVYPVMGFGAPPADQAKANSTATEALGMVEKTFFKTGKFLVGSQPTIADFKAGSSRLPDFALEDAGEFVLALPFLYAANQPAVKKKTGFTLPPRFVTYVNDCVEAFSKSNSLLSSAGGFSLKEYLATKECNISIPKGSKAAEIYVYFLPAGGNVDFGGIPSPQGRWDVELVDQDKVFTEAEVRRHNREKDAWISFNGSVYDITRYIPQHPPCSGLDWSKRLAGRRFEDFLGQDAFGPAHLGCGPDANCSRGVKAELAKILQPYRIGKLAPPVLSDAARQWPDVEPGAVRLCLERSDGSLFGIFTVAELRKAFKPCTKTVTHQCSTSGNVNTKEWTGVRVSELLPRMGHRPPTYETLVTFVGMDGFGYSMFWSRAMRDDVILAYSQDGEQLDAERGGPLRLVKDGQHAKWIETIIVE
;
A
#
# COMPACT_ATOMS: atom_id res chain seq x y z
N MET A 1 14.35 14.81 34.72
CA MET A 1 15.75 15.14 34.40
C MET A 1 16.63 14.03 34.95
N GLY A 2 17.60 13.55 34.16
CA GLY A 2 18.55 12.52 34.55
C GLY A 2 19.62 12.43 33.46
N ASN A 3 20.89 12.34 33.83
CA ASN A 3 22.00 12.53 32.89
C ASN A 3 22.17 11.32 31.97
N LEU A 4 22.03 11.54 30.66
CA LEU A 4 22.36 10.57 29.59
C LEU A 4 23.24 11.23 28.51
N CYS A 5 24.26 11.98 28.95
CA CYS A 5 25.31 12.49 28.08
C CYS A 5 26.66 12.21 28.74
N GLY A 6 27.39 11.21 28.24
CA GLY A 6 28.84 11.18 28.40
C GLY A 6 29.45 12.33 27.60
N GLY A 7 30.58 12.87 28.06
CA GLY A 7 31.39 13.76 27.21
C GLY A 7 31.90 13.02 25.97
N PRO A 8 32.30 13.72 24.89
CA PRO A 8 32.90 13.07 23.73
C PRO A 8 34.13 12.27 24.17
N ALA A 9 34.18 10.99 23.80
CA ALA A 9 35.35 10.18 24.05
C ALA A 9 36.54 10.71 23.24
N THR A 10 37.74 10.65 23.81
CA THR A 10 38.97 10.85 23.04
C THR A 10 39.09 9.78 21.96
N ALA A 11 39.92 10.03 20.95
CA ALA A 11 40.31 8.97 20.01
C ALA A 11 40.81 7.74 20.78
N PRO A 12 40.48 6.51 20.32
CA PRO A 12 40.73 5.29 21.09
C PRO A 12 42.22 5.05 21.36
N ASP A 13 42.53 4.45 22.52
CA ASP A 13 43.86 3.99 22.87
C ASP A 13 44.27 2.83 21.95
N GLY A 14 44.92 3.20 20.85
CA GLY A 14 45.10 2.35 19.67
C GLY A 14 44.08 2.70 18.58
N LYS A 15 44.59 3.13 17.41
CA LYS A 15 43.74 3.51 16.27
C LYS A 15 42.95 2.30 15.75
N ALA A 16 41.67 2.50 15.49
CA ALA A 16 40.84 1.50 14.83
C ALA A 16 41.31 1.26 13.37
N LYS A 17 41.10 0.05 12.85
CA LYS A 17 41.39 -0.33 11.46
C LYS A 17 40.11 -0.30 10.63
N ILE A 18 40.15 0.35 9.48
CA ILE A 18 39.10 0.27 8.45
C ILE A 18 39.62 -0.62 7.32
N HIS A 19 39.23 -1.90 7.35
CA HIS A 19 39.54 -2.88 6.31
C HIS A 19 38.84 -2.52 5.02
N ALA A 20 39.61 -2.13 4.00
CA ALA A 20 39.10 -1.44 2.82
C ALA A 20 39.97 -1.63 1.57
N LEU A 21 39.43 -1.22 0.43
CA LEU A 21 40.11 -1.09 -0.86
C LEU A 21 39.80 0.30 -1.39
N THR A 22 40.81 1.07 -1.78
CA THR A 22 40.68 2.49 -2.16
C THR A 22 39.81 2.72 -3.41
N LEU A 23 39.75 1.74 -4.30
CA LEU A 23 38.85 1.72 -5.46
C LEU A 23 37.35 1.66 -5.08
N SER A 24 37.02 1.19 -3.88
CA SER A 24 35.63 1.08 -3.41
C SER A 24 35.16 2.37 -2.77
N CYS A 25 34.30 3.13 -3.46
CA CYS A 25 33.66 4.34 -2.93
C CYS A 25 32.88 4.07 -1.62
N ASN A 26 32.29 2.87 -1.49
CA ASN A 26 31.66 2.41 -0.25
C ASN A 26 32.67 2.30 0.90
N ALA A 27 33.87 1.79 0.64
CA ALA A 27 34.90 1.61 1.66
C ALA A 27 35.65 2.91 1.98
N MET A 28 35.87 3.76 0.97
CA MET A 28 36.49 5.07 1.18
C MET A 28 35.66 6.01 2.04
N SER A 29 34.32 5.87 2.03
CA SER A 29 33.41 6.69 2.83
C SER A 29 33.83 6.74 4.33
N PRO A 30 33.96 5.61 5.06
CA PRO A 30 34.50 5.61 6.43
C PRO A 30 36.03 5.74 6.53
N VAL A 31 36.83 5.34 5.52
CA VAL A 31 38.31 5.50 5.59
C VAL A 31 38.69 6.98 5.67
N LEU A 32 38.14 7.81 4.79
CA LEU A 32 38.40 9.25 4.75
C LEU A 32 38.03 9.90 6.08
N PHE A 33 36.82 9.58 6.58
CA PHE A 33 36.35 10.09 7.87
C PHE A 33 37.24 9.65 9.04
N ALA A 34 37.64 8.38 9.09
CA ALA A 34 38.50 7.85 10.16
C ALA A 34 39.90 8.49 10.18
N GLN A 35 40.44 8.83 9.01
CA GLN A 35 41.74 9.51 8.89
C GLN A 35 41.66 11.00 9.25
N ASP A 36 40.74 11.76 8.65
CA ASP A 36 40.65 13.21 8.85
C ASP A 36 40.21 13.59 10.27
N THR A 37 39.53 12.68 11.00
CA THR A 37 39.23 12.81 12.44
C THR A 37 40.27 12.15 13.36
N GLY A 38 41.22 11.38 12.81
CA GLY A 38 42.24 10.65 13.58
C GLY A 38 41.75 9.41 14.33
N ILE A 39 40.46 9.06 14.28
CA ILE A 39 39.83 7.90 14.95
C ILE A 39 40.49 6.57 14.52
N GLY A 40 40.89 6.45 13.26
CA GLY A 40 41.36 5.20 12.70
C GLY A 40 42.35 5.34 11.54
N ALA A 41 42.73 4.19 11.00
CA ALA A 41 43.66 4.04 9.87
C ALA A 41 43.04 3.17 8.78
N PHE A 42 43.56 3.33 7.56
CA PHE A 42 43.27 2.43 6.45
C PHE A 42 44.00 1.11 6.65
N GLU A 43 43.30 -0.02 6.50
CA GLU A 43 43.89 -1.36 6.43
C GLU A 43 43.56 -1.95 5.06
N PHE A 44 44.58 -2.28 4.27
CA PHE A 44 44.38 -2.78 2.90
C PHE A 44 43.83 -4.21 2.90
N CYS A 45 42.63 -4.38 2.36
CA CYS A 45 41.96 -5.67 2.19
C CYS A 45 41.79 -5.97 0.69
N ASP A 46 42.73 -6.72 0.12
CA ASP A 46 42.67 -7.13 -1.27
C ASP A 46 41.49 -8.09 -1.53
N LEU A 47 40.59 -7.66 -2.42
CA LEU A 47 39.48 -8.48 -2.86
C LEU A 47 39.91 -9.51 -3.92
N MET A 48 40.97 -9.25 -4.68
CA MET A 48 41.38 -10.07 -5.84
C MET A 48 42.07 -11.37 -5.43
N SER A 49 42.91 -11.35 -4.38
CA SER A 49 43.42 -12.57 -3.72
C SER A 49 42.43 -13.20 -2.72
N GLY A 50 41.21 -12.67 -2.63
CA GLY A 50 40.17 -13.22 -1.75
C GLY A 50 40.43 -13.03 -0.25
N ALA A 51 41.17 -12.00 0.18
CA ALA A 51 41.51 -11.81 1.59
C ALA A 51 40.25 -11.70 2.50
N HIS A 52 39.19 -11.07 1.99
CA HIS A 52 37.87 -10.97 2.62
C HIS A 52 37.17 -12.33 2.88
N LEU A 53 37.57 -13.41 2.20
CA LEU A 53 37.03 -14.76 2.35
C LEU A 53 37.82 -15.62 3.36
N LYS A 54 38.94 -15.11 3.89
CA LYS A 54 39.76 -15.85 4.85
C LYS A 54 39.06 -15.97 6.21
N PRO A 55 39.29 -17.05 6.99
CA PRO A 55 38.70 -17.21 8.32
C PRO A 55 38.96 -16.01 9.26
N GLU A 56 40.15 -15.41 9.19
CA GLU A 56 40.52 -14.21 9.97
C GLU A 56 39.63 -12.99 9.68
N PHE A 57 39.10 -12.88 8.46
CA PHE A 57 38.18 -11.79 8.06
C PHE A 57 36.73 -12.17 8.35
N LEU A 58 36.33 -13.40 8.04
CA LEU A 58 35.01 -13.96 8.33
C LEU A 58 34.67 -13.99 9.84
N ALA A 59 35.69 -13.93 10.72
CA ALA A 59 35.53 -13.74 12.15
C ALA A 59 35.12 -12.30 12.53
N LYS A 60 35.60 -11.29 11.78
CA LYS A 60 35.29 -9.87 11.97
C LYS A 60 33.95 -9.50 11.32
N ASN A 61 33.74 -9.94 10.09
CA ASN A 61 32.52 -9.71 9.33
C ASN A 61 32.12 -10.98 8.57
N ALA A 62 31.05 -11.64 9.04
CA ALA A 62 30.53 -12.86 8.43
C ALA A 62 29.98 -12.65 7.01
N PHE A 63 29.64 -11.42 6.62
CA PHE A 63 29.18 -11.06 5.28
C PHE A 63 30.33 -10.83 4.29
N HIS A 64 31.60 -11.01 4.70
CA HIS A 64 32.79 -10.92 3.84
C HIS A 64 32.81 -9.65 2.95
N THR A 65 32.35 -8.52 3.48
CA THR A 65 32.27 -7.22 2.80
C THR A 65 33.28 -6.23 3.34
N ILE A 66 33.75 -5.33 2.45
CA ILE A 66 34.40 -4.08 2.83
C ILE A 66 33.43 -2.91 2.64
N PRO A 67 33.49 -1.84 3.47
CA PRO A 67 34.39 -1.67 4.61
C PRO A 67 34.01 -2.56 5.80
N THR A 68 35.02 -2.97 6.58
CA THR A 68 34.83 -3.54 7.92
C THR A 68 35.70 -2.76 8.92
N TYR A 69 35.07 -2.20 9.96
CA TYR A 69 35.75 -1.59 11.10
C TYR A 69 36.20 -2.68 12.09
N GLU A 70 37.38 -2.49 12.67
CA GLU A 70 37.94 -3.26 13.78
C GLU A 70 38.54 -2.27 14.80
N GLY A 71 37.97 -2.21 16.01
CA GLY A 71 38.46 -1.37 17.09
C GLY A 71 39.59 -2.03 17.88
N ALA A 72 40.37 -1.24 18.62
CA ALA A 72 41.39 -1.75 19.54
C ALA A 72 40.80 -2.54 20.72
N ASP A 73 39.52 -2.32 21.01
CA ASP A 73 38.66 -3.08 21.92
C ASP A 73 38.19 -4.44 21.34
N GLY A 74 38.49 -4.74 20.07
CA GLY A 74 38.00 -5.91 19.36
C GLY A 74 36.55 -5.77 18.85
N PHE A 75 35.91 -4.61 18.99
CA PHE A 75 34.59 -4.37 18.41
C PHE A 75 34.70 -4.31 16.88
N THR A 76 33.99 -5.21 16.20
CA THR A 76 33.97 -5.29 14.73
C THR A 76 32.61 -4.91 14.17
N LEU A 77 32.59 -4.21 13.02
CA LEU A 77 31.37 -3.65 12.45
C LEU A 77 31.46 -3.59 10.91
N GLY A 78 30.41 -4.02 10.22
CA GLY A 78 30.24 -3.88 8.77
C GLY A 78 29.27 -2.76 8.40
N GLU A 79 29.01 -2.62 7.10
CA GLU A 79 28.22 -1.54 6.47
C GLU A 79 28.78 -0.12 6.62
N SER A 80 29.04 0.52 5.47
CA SER A 80 29.70 1.84 5.41
C SER A 80 28.92 2.95 6.12
N ASN A 81 27.59 2.93 6.06
CA ASN A 81 26.74 3.92 6.72
C ASN A 81 26.71 3.70 8.24
N ALA A 82 26.62 2.46 8.72
CA ALA A 82 26.68 2.12 10.14
C ALA A 82 28.04 2.48 10.76
N ILE A 83 29.15 2.21 10.07
CA ILE A 83 30.50 2.58 10.50
C ILE A 83 30.65 4.11 10.63
N LEU A 84 30.13 4.88 9.67
CA LEU A 84 30.12 6.35 9.75
C LEU A 84 29.30 6.87 10.95
N ARG A 85 28.07 6.35 11.13
CA ARG A 85 27.19 6.71 12.27
C ARG A 85 27.84 6.40 13.61
N TYR A 86 28.44 5.22 13.74
CA TYR A 86 29.16 4.77 14.93
C TYR A 86 30.35 5.67 15.27
N MET A 87 31.27 5.88 14.32
CA MET A 87 32.48 6.67 14.57
C MET A 87 32.15 8.13 14.91
N ALA A 88 31.16 8.71 14.24
CA ALA A 88 30.73 10.08 14.55
C ALA A 88 30.02 10.16 15.91
N ALA A 89 29.11 9.24 16.24
CA ALA A 89 28.42 9.26 17.53
C ALA A 89 29.36 9.02 18.73
N LYS A 90 30.31 8.07 18.62
CA LYS A 90 31.21 7.70 19.73
C LYS A 90 32.38 8.67 19.94
N TYR A 91 32.95 9.23 18.85
CA TYR A 91 34.21 9.99 18.91
C TYR A 91 34.18 11.39 18.27
N ALA A 92 33.25 11.69 17.35
CA ALA A 92 33.25 12.93 16.59
C ALA A 92 31.84 13.54 16.37
N PRO A 93 31.07 13.81 17.46
CA PRO A 93 29.65 14.16 17.38
C PRO A 93 29.35 15.49 16.66
N ALA A 94 30.36 16.34 16.43
CA ALA A 94 30.24 17.55 15.63
C ALA A 94 29.82 17.27 14.16
N TYR A 95 30.12 16.07 13.63
CA TYR A 95 29.76 15.66 12.26
C TYR A 95 28.41 14.92 12.17
N TYR A 96 27.77 14.64 13.32
CA TYR A 96 26.49 13.93 13.43
C TYR A 96 25.75 14.35 14.72
N PRO A 97 25.24 15.60 14.78
CA PRO A 97 24.89 16.27 16.03
C PRO A 97 23.62 15.69 16.68
N GLU A 98 23.77 14.96 17.79
CA GLU A 98 22.62 14.42 18.54
C GLU A 98 21.68 15.53 19.07
N GLY A 99 22.23 16.72 19.36
CA GLY A 99 21.49 17.88 19.87
C GLY A 99 20.65 18.64 18.83
N ASP A 100 20.73 18.29 17.54
CA ASP A 100 19.81 18.77 16.51
C ASP A 100 19.22 17.56 15.75
N PRO A 101 18.07 17.03 16.21
CA PRO A 101 17.49 15.83 15.63
C PRO A 101 16.98 16.01 14.19
N LYS A 102 16.70 17.24 13.76
CA LYS A 102 16.24 17.54 12.39
C LYS A 102 17.42 17.61 11.43
N MET A 103 18.55 18.21 11.85
CA MET A 103 19.83 18.09 11.16
C MET A 103 20.25 16.62 11.05
N ARG A 104 20.18 15.87 12.15
CA ARG A 104 20.50 14.43 12.19
C ARG A 104 19.69 13.63 11.18
N ALA A 105 18.37 13.83 11.13
CA ALA A 105 17.50 13.14 10.18
C ALA A 105 17.72 13.57 8.72
N ARG A 106 18.11 14.82 8.46
CA ARG A 106 18.51 15.27 7.11
C ARG A 106 19.84 14.65 6.66
N ILE A 107 20.80 14.49 7.57
CA ILE A 107 22.06 13.75 7.32
C ILE A 107 21.76 12.28 7.02
N ASP A 108 20.91 11.63 7.82
CA ASP A 108 20.49 10.24 7.59
C ASP A 108 19.79 10.06 6.24
N TRP A 109 18.86 10.95 5.90
CA TRP A 109 18.17 10.91 4.61
C TRP A 109 19.16 11.11 3.44
N ALA A 110 20.16 11.99 3.55
CA ALA A 110 21.19 12.16 2.53
C ALA A 110 22.05 10.89 2.35
N MET A 111 22.47 10.25 3.45
CA MET A 111 23.26 9.02 3.44
C MET A 111 22.49 7.81 2.89
N ASP A 112 21.21 7.72 3.19
CA ASP A 112 20.38 6.60 2.78
C ASP A 112 19.88 6.78 1.33
N ALA A 113 19.47 7.99 0.92
CA ALA A 113 19.10 8.30 -0.47
C ALA A 113 20.26 8.11 -1.47
N MET A 114 21.50 8.31 -1.02
CA MET A 114 22.71 7.94 -1.78
C MET A 114 22.76 6.43 -2.05
N GLY A 115 22.41 5.59 -1.07
CA GLY A 115 22.42 4.12 -1.18
C GLY A 115 21.21 3.53 -1.91
N THR A 116 20.03 4.14 -1.80
CA THR A 116 18.78 3.64 -2.41
C THR A 116 18.56 4.14 -3.84
N SER A 117 18.87 5.41 -4.11
CA SER A 117 18.50 6.07 -5.36
C SER A 117 19.70 6.31 -6.26
N VAL A 118 20.75 6.99 -5.76
CA VAL A 118 21.94 7.31 -6.56
C VAL A 118 22.73 6.05 -6.91
N TYR A 119 22.96 5.16 -5.94
CA TYR A 119 23.76 3.95 -6.12
C TYR A 119 23.14 2.92 -7.10
N GLN A 120 21.83 2.89 -7.27
CA GLN A 120 21.21 1.98 -8.25
C GLN A 120 21.52 2.40 -9.70
N LYS A 121 21.56 3.72 -9.97
CA LYS A 121 22.03 4.24 -11.27
C LYS A 121 23.56 4.19 -11.40
N TRP A 122 24.28 4.26 -10.27
CA TRP A 122 25.73 4.01 -10.24
C TRP A 122 26.11 2.62 -10.75
N LEU A 123 25.41 1.58 -10.29
CA LEU A 123 25.58 0.20 -10.76
C LEU A 123 25.28 0.03 -12.26
N GLN A 124 24.37 0.84 -12.81
CA GLN A 124 23.98 0.81 -14.22
C GLN A 124 24.88 1.63 -15.14
N ARG A 125 25.65 2.60 -14.62
CA ARG A 125 26.53 3.49 -15.41
C ARG A 125 28.01 3.31 -15.08
N THR A 126 28.42 3.60 -13.85
CA THR A 126 29.83 3.80 -13.52
C THR A 126 30.56 2.47 -13.35
N TYR A 127 29.91 1.47 -12.76
CA TYR A 127 30.50 0.14 -12.57
C TYR A 127 30.88 -0.56 -13.88
N PRO A 128 30.01 -0.64 -14.91
CA PRO A 128 30.39 -1.20 -16.21
C PRO A 128 31.59 -0.49 -16.86
N ILE A 129 31.66 0.85 -16.79
CA ILE A 129 32.80 1.62 -17.32
C ILE A 129 34.10 1.35 -16.51
N LEU A 130 34.02 1.03 -15.22
CA LEU A 130 35.18 0.54 -14.44
C LEU A 130 35.58 -0.91 -14.81
N GLY A 131 34.82 -1.60 -15.65
CA GLY A 131 34.97 -3.02 -15.98
C GLY A 131 34.23 -3.97 -15.04
N PHE A 132 33.29 -3.46 -14.22
CA PHE A 132 32.51 -4.24 -13.26
C PHE A 132 31.07 -4.45 -13.76
N GLY A 133 30.84 -5.58 -14.43
CA GLY A 133 29.51 -5.97 -14.92
C GLY A 133 29.18 -5.46 -16.33
N SER A 134 27.97 -5.78 -16.79
CA SER A 134 27.51 -5.51 -18.15
C SER A 134 26.95 -4.09 -18.33
N HIS A 135 27.14 -3.51 -19.50
CA HIS A 135 26.58 -2.20 -19.86
C HIS A 135 25.05 -2.25 -20.04
N PRO A 136 24.35 -1.13 -19.78
CA PRO A 136 22.92 -1.04 -20.02
C PRO A 136 22.62 -1.02 -21.53
N ALA A 137 21.47 -1.57 -21.93
CA ALA A 137 21.02 -1.51 -23.32
C ALA A 137 20.73 -0.08 -23.81
N ASP A 138 20.43 0.84 -22.89
CA ASP A 138 20.26 2.26 -23.14
C ASP A 138 21.04 3.06 -22.09
N GLN A 139 22.22 3.57 -22.48
CA GLN A 139 23.06 4.41 -21.63
C GLN A 139 22.52 5.84 -21.49
N ALA A 140 21.76 6.33 -22.47
CA ALA A 140 21.23 7.70 -22.47
C ALA A 140 20.10 7.85 -21.43
N LYS A 141 19.16 6.90 -21.40
CA LYS A 141 18.12 6.85 -20.36
C LYS A 141 18.69 6.69 -18.95
N VAL A 142 19.74 5.88 -18.77
CA VAL A 142 20.42 5.76 -17.46
C VAL A 142 21.08 7.09 -17.05
N ASN A 143 21.58 7.88 -18.01
CA ASN A 143 22.10 9.23 -17.72
C ASN A 143 20.99 10.24 -17.39
N GLU A 144 19.83 10.15 -18.03
CA GLU A 144 18.64 10.96 -17.78
C GLU A 144 18.09 10.71 -16.37
N GLU A 145 17.80 9.45 -16.04
CA GLU A 145 17.30 9.05 -14.72
C GLU A 145 18.31 9.39 -13.60
N LEU A 146 19.63 9.28 -13.85
CA LEU A 146 20.66 9.74 -12.92
C LEU A 146 20.70 11.28 -12.80
N SER A 147 20.48 12.00 -13.89
CA SER A 147 20.45 13.47 -13.93
C SER A 147 19.28 14.04 -13.12
N GLU A 148 18.10 13.43 -13.21
CA GLU A 148 16.95 13.79 -12.38
C GLU A 148 17.25 13.57 -10.89
N ILE A 149 17.71 12.37 -10.53
CA ILE A 149 18.05 12.02 -9.14
C ILE A 149 19.13 12.96 -8.57
N LEU A 150 20.17 13.29 -9.33
CA LEU A 150 21.21 14.24 -8.91
C LEU A 150 20.69 15.68 -8.78
N SER A 151 19.75 16.10 -9.64
CA SER A 151 19.09 17.40 -9.51
C SER A 151 18.25 17.48 -8.23
N CYS A 152 17.47 16.43 -7.92
CA CYS A 152 16.70 16.33 -6.69
C CYS A 152 17.61 16.26 -5.45
N PHE A 153 18.72 15.52 -5.51
CA PHE A 153 19.70 15.45 -4.41
C PHE A 153 20.34 16.82 -4.14
N LYS A 154 20.84 17.49 -5.19
CA LYS A 154 21.37 18.87 -5.13
C LYS A 154 20.38 19.82 -4.48
N LYS A 155 19.12 19.81 -4.93
CA LYS A 155 18.05 20.71 -4.43
C LYS A 155 17.64 20.42 -2.98
N THR A 156 17.64 19.15 -2.58
CA THR A 156 17.16 18.68 -1.27
C THR A 156 18.19 18.85 -0.16
N PHE A 157 19.46 18.56 -0.44
CA PHE A 157 20.50 18.40 0.57
C PHE A 157 21.59 19.48 0.55
N ILE A 158 21.93 20.04 -0.61
CA ILE A 158 23.01 21.04 -0.73
C ILE A 158 22.40 22.45 -0.83
N GLY A 159 21.47 22.67 -1.77
CA GLY A 159 20.80 23.95 -1.96
C GLY A 159 21.80 25.09 -2.20
N GLN A 160 21.78 26.09 -1.32
CA GLN A 160 22.71 27.23 -1.31
C GLN A 160 23.85 27.09 -0.30
N GLY A 161 23.81 26.08 0.60
CA GLY A 161 24.89 25.82 1.55
C GLY A 161 26.12 25.24 0.85
N LYS A 162 27.30 25.35 1.46
CA LYS A 162 28.56 24.86 0.88
C LYS A 162 28.64 23.33 0.78
N TYR A 163 28.11 22.64 1.77
CA TYR A 163 28.17 21.20 2.00
C TYR A 163 26.76 20.59 2.09
N ILE A 164 26.66 19.29 2.35
CA ILE A 164 25.38 18.64 2.65
C ILE A 164 24.85 19.18 3.99
N CYS A 165 23.60 19.63 3.96
CA CYS A 165 22.84 20.19 5.08
C CYS A 165 23.38 21.51 5.69
N GLY A 166 24.38 22.16 5.10
CA GLY A 166 24.80 23.51 5.51
C GLY A 166 26.23 23.87 5.11
N ASP A 167 26.89 24.71 5.92
CA ASP A 167 28.25 25.22 5.67
C ASP A 167 29.34 24.51 6.50
N LYS A 168 29.01 23.37 7.10
CA LYS A 168 29.94 22.49 7.84
C LYS A 168 29.86 21.08 7.27
N LEU A 169 31.00 20.37 7.28
CA LEU A 169 31.04 18.96 6.90
C LEU A 169 30.28 18.09 7.91
N THR A 170 29.62 17.06 7.40
CA THR A 170 28.88 16.02 8.12
C THR A 170 29.31 14.64 7.62
N ILE A 171 28.88 13.56 8.28
CA ILE A 171 29.10 12.20 7.75
C ILE A 171 28.42 11.92 6.40
N ALA A 172 27.41 12.70 6.00
CA ALA A 172 26.81 12.59 4.68
C ALA A 172 27.78 13.06 3.57
N ASP A 173 28.61 14.07 3.84
CA ASP A 173 29.60 14.55 2.88
C ASP A 173 30.66 13.48 2.58
N TYR A 174 31.18 12.83 3.63
CA TYR A 174 32.11 11.71 3.51
C TYR A 174 31.47 10.50 2.80
N LYS A 175 30.16 10.28 2.95
CA LYS A 175 29.43 9.23 2.21
C LYS A 175 29.24 9.53 0.73
N VAL A 176 28.99 10.79 0.37
CA VAL A 176 28.56 11.19 -0.99
C VAL A 176 29.73 11.63 -1.87
N MET A 177 30.74 12.31 -1.31
CA MET A 177 31.86 12.87 -2.07
C MET A 177 32.62 11.83 -2.91
N PRO A 178 33.01 10.63 -2.40
CA PRO A 178 33.78 9.67 -3.19
C PRO A 178 33.08 9.23 -4.48
N TYR A 179 31.75 9.07 -4.44
CA TYR A 179 30.94 8.76 -5.60
C TYR A 179 30.89 9.93 -6.58
N LEU A 180 30.54 11.14 -6.12
CA LEU A 180 30.46 12.27 -7.04
C LEU A 180 31.82 12.58 -7.68
N HIS A 181 32.93 12.47 -6.93
CA HIS A 181 34.29 12.52 -7.45
C HIS A 181 34.52 11.48 -8.56
N CYS A 182 34.25 10.19 -8.32
CA CYS A 182 34.44 9.14 -9.32
C CYS A 182 33.52 9.32 -10.55
N ALA A 183 32.26 9.77 -10.38
CA ALA A 183 31.35 10.05 -11.50
C ALA A 183 31.78 11.24 -12.37
N MET A 184 32.58 12.15 -11.81
CA MET A 184 33.10 13.34 -12.49
C MET A 184 34.43 13.11 -13.22
N GLN A 185 35.07 11.95 -13.04
CA GLN A 185 36.37 11.65 -13.66
C GLN A 185 36.30 11.75 -15.20
N PRO A 186 37.35 12.26 -15.88
CA PRO A 186 37.29 12.56 -17.32
C PRO A 186 36.86 11.37 -18.18
N MET A 187 37.43 10.18 -17.91
CA MET A 187 37.04 8.95 -18.59
C MET A 187 35.58 8.58 -18.33
N ILE A 188 35.12 8.63 -17.07
CA ILE A 188 33.75 8.29 -16.70
C ILE A 188 32.74 9.23 -17.36
N LYS A 189 33.04 10.55 -17.43
CA LYS A 189 32.26 11.52 -18.22
C LYS A 189 32.25 11.17 -19.70
N GLN A 190 33.43 11.05 -20.31
CA GLN A 190 33.61 10.80 -21.76
C GLN A 190 32.87 9.53 -22.22
N LYS A 191 33.04 8.41 -21.48
CA LYS A 191 32.52 7.10 -21.85
C LYS A 191 31.01 6.94 -21.60
N SER A 192 30.41 7.74 -20.71
CA SER A 192 28.97 7.73 -20.46
C SER A 192 28.19 8.79 -21.23
N GLY A 193 28.76 9.97 -21.49
CA GLY A 193 28.09 11.09 -22.17
C GLY A 193 27.21 11.98 -21.28
N ILE A 194 27.22 11.79 -19.95
CA ILE A 194 26.51 12.68 -19.01
C ILE A 194 27.31 13.96 -18.74
N GLN A 195 26.62 15.08 -18.60
CA GLN A 195 27.19 16.31 -18.03
C GLN A 195 26.64 16.51 -16.60
N ILE A 196 27.55 16.67 -15.64
CA ILE A 196 27.22 16.88 -14.22
C ILE A 196 27.05 18.37 -13.94
N ASP A 197 26.09 18.72 -13.08
CA ASP A 197 25.77 20.09 -12.70
C ASP A 197 26.99 20.84 -12.07
N PRO A 198 27.32 22.07 -12.50
CA PRO A 198 28.46 22.82 -11.97
C PRO A 198 28.44 23.05 -10.44
N ARG A 199 27.27 23.13 -9.80
CA ARG A 199 27.19 23.23 -8.33
C ARG A 199 27.65 21.94 -7.66
N LEU A 200 27.36 20.77 -8.25
CA LEU A 200 27.85 19.49 -7.76
C LEU A 200 29.37 19.36 -7.98
N GLU A 201 29.89 19.84 -9.11
CA GLU A 201 31.35 19.88 -9.31
C GLU A 201 32.04 20.78 -8.29
N GLN A 202 31.45 21.94 -7.97
CA GLN A 202 31.98 22.83 -6.95
C GLN A 202 31.90 22.19 -5.56
N TYR A 203 30.80 21.50 -5.23
CA TYR A 203 30.67 20.75 -3.98
C TYR A 203 31.78 19.69 -3.82
N VAL A 204 32.12 18.95 -4.87
CA VAL A 204 33.23 17.98 -4.80
C VAL A 204 34.58 18.68 -4.58
N LYS A 205 34.84 19.81 -5.26
CA LYS A 205 36.06 20.63 -5.02
C LYS A 205 36.12 21.14 -3.58
N ASP A 206 34.99 21.65 -3.07
CA ASP A 206 34.83 22.18 -1.72
C ASP A 206 35.06 21.12 -0.64
N CYS A 207 34.60 19.88 -0.86
CA CYS A 207 34.83 18.75 0.03
C CYS A 207 36.26 18.24 -0.04
N MET A 208 36.83 18.04 -1.24
CA MET A 208 38.22 17.58 -1.39
C MET A 208 39.22 18.58 -0.80
N ALA A 209 38.94 19.89 -0.88
CA ALA A 209 39.74 20.93 -0.23
C ALA A 209 39.64 20.94 1.31
N ALA A 210 38.62 20.30 1.88
CA ALA A 210 38.38 20.20 3.32
C ALA A 210 38.61 18.79 3.91
N MET A 211 38.92 17.80 3.06
CA MET A 211 39.20 16.41 3.42
C MET A 211 40.62 16.04 2.93
N PRO A 212 41.70 16.27 3.73
CA PRO A 212 43.07 15.94 3.34
C PRO A 212 43.27 14.48 2.89
N SER A 213 42.56 13.55 3.52
CA SER A 213 42.53 12.13 3.14
C SER A 213 42.05 11.86 1.71
N SER A 214 41.30 12.79 1.09
CA SER A 214 40.77 12.64 -0.28
C SER A 214 41.84 12.52 -1.37
N SER A 215 43.10 12.83 -1.03
CA SER A 215 44.29 12.49 -1.82
C SER A 215 44.35 11.01 -2.21
N MET A 216 43.92 10.09 -1.33
CA MET A 216 43.87 8.64 -1.58
C MET A 216 42.90 8.22 -2.71
N LEU A 217 41.94 9.08 -3.09
CA LEU A 217 41.07 8.81 -4.23
C LEU A 217 41.81 8.95 -5.57
N LYS A 218 42.92 9.69 -5.58
CA LYS A 218 43.75 9.91 -6.77
C LYS A 218 44.83 8.84 -6.90
N ALA A 219 45.67 8.73 -5.88
CA ALA A 219 46.81 7.83 -5.85
C ALA A 219 46.82 6.98 -4.57
N ALA A 220 46.87 5.66 -4.74
CA ALA A 220 46.92 4.66 -3.68
C ALA A 220 47.41 3.33 -4.25
N ASP A 221 48.69 3.26 -4.63
CA ASP A 221 49.41 2.06 -5.08
C ASP A 221 48.74 1.33 -6.27
N GLY A 222 48.15 2.07 -7.20
CA GLY A 222 47.42 1.54 -8.37
C GLY A 222 45.94 1.28 -8.12
N PHE A 223 45.47 1.42 -6.88
CA PHE A 223 44.07 1.24 -6.47
C PHE A 223 43.33 2.57 -6.26
N GLY A 224 43.98 3.73 -6.45
CA GLY A 224 43.31 5.01 -6.59
C GLY A 224 42.34 5.00 -7.78
N VAL A 225 41.27 5.79 -7.72
CA VAL A 225 40.26 5.82 -8.81
C VAL A 225 40.86 6.41 -10.09
N GLU A 226 41.72 7.43 -9.97
CA GLU A 226 42.42 8.05 -11.11
C GLU A 226 43.47 7.08 -11.70
N GLU A 227 44.27 6.43 -10.87
CA GLU A 227 45.21 5.36 -11.28
C GLU A 227 44.51 4.19 -11.99
N PHE A 228 43.46 3.63 -11.37
CA PHE A 228 42.76 2.48 -11.91
C PHE A 228 42.10 2.81 -13.25
N LEU A 229 41.51 4.01 -13.41
CA LEU A 229 40.99 4.46 -14.71
C LEU A 229 42.09 4.65 -15.75
N ALA A 230 43.30 5.08 -15.37
CA ALA A 230 44.42 5.17 -16.31
C ALA A 230 44.83 3.79 -16.88
N THR A 231 44.52 2.68 -16.20
CA THR A 231 44.73 1.31 -16.75
C THR A 231 43.70 0.90 -17.82
N LYS A 232 42.63 1.67 -18.03
CA LYS A 232 41.46 1.29 -18.86
C LYS A 232 41.47 1.95 -20.25
N THR A 233 42.60 1.88 -20.96
CA THR A 233 42.78 2.52 -22.28
C THR A 233 41.74 2.08 -23.31
N ASP A 234 41.46 0.77 -23.39
CA ASP A 234 40.83 0.14 -24.56
C ASP A 234 39.30 -0.05 -24.43
N LEU A 235 38.66 0.64 -23.47
CA LEU A 235 37.21 0.56 -23.31
C LEU A 235 36.47 1.10 -24.55
N PRO A 236 35.43 0.40 -25.06
CA PRO A 236 34.46 0.98 -25.99
C PRO A 236 33.89 2.33 -25.53
N ASN A 237 33.33 3.11 -26.47
CA ASN A 237 32.51 4.26 -26.08
C ASN A 237 31.06 3.82 -25.93
N TYR A 238 30.42 4.19 -24.82
CA TYR A 238 29.03 3.84 -24.50
C TYR A 238 28.09 5.05 -24.56
N ALA A 239 28.62 6.25 -24.84
CA ALA A 239 27.84 7.46 -24.93
C ALA A 239 26.85 7.42 -26.11
N GLY A 240 25.56 7.49 -25.79
CA GLY A 240 24.51 7.88 -26.74
C GLY A 240 24.41 9.40 -26.86
N SER A 241 23.19 9.91 -27.03
CA SER A 241 22.92 11.36 -26.96
C SER A 241 23.43 11.97 -25.65
N VAL A 242 24.03 13.17 -25.72
CA VAL A 242 24.51 13.90 -24.55
C VAL A 242 23.31 14.34 -23.70
N VAL A 243 23.34 14.02 -22.41
CA VAL A 243 22.31 14.42 -21.44
C VAL A 243 22.92 15.35 -20.39
N THR A 244 22.30 16.51 -20.22
CA THR A 244 22.75 17.55 -19.27
C THR A 244 21.91 17.53 -18.00
N CYS A 245 22.57 17.37 -16.85
CA CYS A 245 21.92 17.43 -15.55
C CYS A 245 21.40 18.85 -15.23
N GLY A 246 20.08 19.00 -15.07
CA GLY A 246 19.49 20.21 -14.45
C GLY A 246 18.07 20.61 -14.87
N SER A 247 17.51 20.06 -15.96
CA SER A 247 16.24 20.53 -16.56
C SER A 247 14.97 19.80 -16.09
N GLY A 248 15.09 18.73 -15.30
CA GLY A 248 13.95 17.93 -14.83
C GLY A 248 12.98 18.70 -13.90
N PRO A 249 11.67 18.36 -13.91
CA PRO A 249 10.67 19.04 -13.08
C PRO A 249 10.91 18.78 -11.59
N THR A 250 11.07 19.85 -10.80
CA THR A 250 11.29 19.74 -9.35
C THR A 250 10.38 20.70 -8.57
N ALA A 251 9.58 20.17 -7.65
CA ALA A 251 8.67 20.97 -6.81
C ALA A 251 9.41 21.80 -5.74
N GLY A 252 8.66 22.47 -4.86
CA GLY A 252 9.15 23.50 -3.93
C GLY A 252 10.26 23.07 -2.97
N ALA A 253 10.86 24.06 -2.32
CA ALA A 253 11.87 23.82 -1.29
C ALA A 253 11.22 23.17 -0.05
N ILE A 254 11.82 22.08 0.43
CA ILE A 254 11.28 21.31 1.56
C ILE A 254 11.32 22.15 2.83
N LYS A 255 10.15 22.33 3.46
CA LYS A 255 9.97 23.13 4.68
C LYS A 255 10.91 22.67 5.81
N THR A 256 11.49 23.66 6.49
CA THR A 256 12.37 23.51 7.65
C THR A 256 11.72 24.16 8.87
N GLY A 257 10.62 23.56 9.34
CA GLY A 257 9.92 24.04 10.54
C GLY A 257 10.74 23.84 11.82
N ALA A 258 10.67 24.80 12.74
CA ALA A 258 11.25 24.65 14.08
C ALA A 258 10.52 23.54 14.86
N ALA A 259 11.27 22.67 15.54
CA ALA A 259 10.70 21.56 16.32
C ALA A 259 9.78 22.06 17.44
N ASN A 260 8.55 21.52 17.53
CA ASN A 260 7.62 21.85 18.61
C ASN A 260 6.66 20.70 18.97
N ALA A 261 6.07 20.78 20.16
CA ALA A 261 5.50 19.67 20.95
C ALA A 261 4.20 18.98 20.43
N GLY A 262 3.89 19.06 19.13
CA GLY A 262 2.61 18.61 18.54
C GLY A 262 2.58 17.20 17.94
N GLU A 263 3.61 16.37 18.14
CA GLU A 263 3.95 15.31 17.17
C GLU A 263 2.97 14.13 17.04
N LYS A 264 1.98 14.00 17.93
CA LYS A 264 0.86 13.06 17.75
C LYS A 264 0.04 13.34 16.48
N ALA A 265 0.18 14.54 15.89
CA ALA A 265 -0.44 14.93 14.62
C ALA A 265 0.49 14.81 13.39
N ALA A 266 1.65 14.14 13.51
CA ALA A 266 2.51 13.85 12.36
C ALA A 266 1.84 12.85 11.38
N LYS A 267 2.28 12.87 10.12
CA LYS A 267 1.80 12.00 9.05
C LYS A 267 2.94 11.17 8.47
N ILE A 268 2.76 9.86 8.35
CA ILE A 268 3.60 9.00 7.51
C ILE A 268 2.87 8.83 6.18
N HIS A 269 3.25 9.63 5.18
CA HIS A 269 2.75 9.50 3.82
C HIS A 269 3.30 8.22 3.20
N GLY A 270 2.41 7.29 2.88
CA GLY A 270 2.78 5.99 2.36
C GLY A 270 1.57 5.10 2.14
N MET A 271 1.78 3.80 2.24
CA MET A 271 0.73 2.79 2.17
C MET A 271 1.18 1.63 3.08
N PRO A 272 0.32 0.91 3.83
CA PRO A 272 0.77 -0.21 4.68
C PRO A 272 1.51 -1.25 3.84
N VAL A 273 0.91 -1.41 2.67
CA VAL A 273 1.23 -2.14 1.46
C VAL A 273 2.49 -1.66 0.72
N SER A 274 3.56 -1.23 1.41
CA SER A 274 4.85 -0.93 0.80
C SER A 274 5.99 -1.32 1.72
N ALA A 275 6.89 -2.20 1.27
CA ALA A 275 7.96 -2.76 2.11
C ALA A 275 8.95 -1.72 2.66
N ASN A 276 9.12 -0.60 1.95
CA ASN A 276 9.90 0.52 2.44
C ASN A 276 9.14 1.33 3.50
N CYS A 277 7.80 1.32 3.46
CA CYS A 277 6.94 2.00 4.42
C CYS A 277 6.68 1.18 5.68
N THR A 278 6.55 -0.15 5.58
CA THR A 278 5.99 -1.00 6.65
C THR A 278 6.70 -0.80 7.99
N GLY A 279 8.03 -0.80 8.05
CA GLY A 279 8.77 -0.58 9.31
C GLY A 279 8.54 0.81 9.93
N ALA A 280 8.50 1.86 9.10
CA ALA A 280 8.23 3.22 9.55
C ALA A 280 6.76 3.40 10.03
N LEU A 281 5.81 2.80 9.30
CA LEU A 281 4.38 2.81 9.65
C LEU A 281 4.10 2.02 10.93
N MET A 282 4.74 0.86 11.09
CA MET A 282 4.65 0.06 12.31
C MET A 282 5.25 0.80 13.50
N LEU A 283 6.45 1.37 13.37
CA LEU A 283 7.07 2.12 14.47
C LEU A 283 6.20 3.31 14.88
N ALA A 284 5.66 4.08 13.92
CA ALA A 284 4.70 5.16 14.18
C ALA A 284 3.46 4.65 14.95
N THR A 285 2.86 3.55 14.50
CA THR A 285 1.66 2.97 15.12
C THR A 285 1.93 2.37 16.50
N GLU A 286 3.06 1.68 16.70
CA GLU A 286 3.42 1.05 17.98
C GLU A 286 3.76 2.11 19.05
N THR A 287 4.33 3.24 18.63
CA THR A 287 4.69 4.36 19.51
C THR A 287 3.55 5.36 19.72
N GLY A 288 2.57 5.41 18.81
CA GLY A 288 1.55 6.46 18.75
C GLY A 288 2.09 7.80 18.21
N VAL A 289 3.17 7.75 17.43
CA VAL A 289 3.85 8.92 16.84
C VAL A 289 3.38 9.11 15.41
N GLY A 290 2.29 9.86 15.28
CA GLY A 290 1.65 10.16 14.00
C GLY A 290 0.78 9.03 13.45
N ALA A 291 0.08 9.34 12.35
CA ALA A 291 -0.81 8.44 11.64
C ALA A 291 -0.38 8.24 10.19
N MET A 292 -0.91 7.22 9.51
CA MET A 292 -0.68 7.04 8.08
C MET A 292 -1.51 8.02 7.25
N GLU A 293 -0.89 8.68 6.28
CA GLU A 293 -1.60 9.32 5.16
C GLU A 293 -1.47 8.43 3.92
N LEU A 294 -2.57 8.07 3.27
CA LEU A 294 -2.53 7.22 2.07
C LEU A 294 -2.00 7.99 0.86
N CYS A 295 -0.79 7.65 0.42
CA CYS A 295 -0.18 8.14 -0.82
C CYS A 295 -0.21 7.03 -1.88
N ASN A 296 -1.36 6.84 -2.54
CA ASN A 296 -1.52 5.77 -3.52
C ASN A 296 -0.55 5.92 -4.72
N LEU A 297 0.34 4.93 -4.88
CA LEU A 297 1.28 4.91 -5.99
C LEU A 297 0.60 4.69 -7.35
N MET A 298 -0.48 3.91 -7.38
CA MET A 298 -1.19 3.55 -8.62
C MET A 298 -1.93 4.74 -9.25
N GLU A 299 -2.42 5.66 -8.41
CA GLU A 299 -3.00 6.95 -8.84
C GLU A 299 -1.95 8.04 -9.13
N GLY A 300 -0.65 7.70 -9.05
CA GLY A 300 0.42 8.67 -9.19
C GLY A 300 0.44 9.75 -8.09
N ALA A 301 -0.14 9.50 -6.90
CA ALA A 301 -0.24 10.51 -5.83
C ALA A 301 1.15 11.07 -5.44
N HIS A 302 2.14 10.19 -5.38
CA HIS A 302 3.56 10.48 -5.18
C HIS A 302 4.21 11.39 -6.25
N LYS A 303 3.53 11.67 -7.37
CA LYS A 303 3.99 12.57 -8.45
C LYS A 303 3.24 13.92 -8.45
N LYS A 304 2.20 14.08 -7.62
CA LYS A 304 1.40 15.32 -7.56
C LYS A 304 2.22 16.40 -6.84
N PRO A 305 2.26 17.67 -7.29
CA PRO A 305 3.15 18.71 -6.74
C PRO A 305 3.13 18.86 -5.21
N ALA A 306 1.93 18.76 -4.59
CA ALA A 306 1.76 18.83 -3.14
C ALA A 306 2.39 17.67 -2.34
N PHE A 307 2.73 16.54 -2.99
CA PHE A 307 3.59 15.50 -2.41
C PHE A 307 5.07 15.80 -2.66
N LEU A 308 5.39 16.27 -3.87
CA LEU A 308 6.77 16.57 -4.27
C LEU A 308 7.42 17.69 -3.44
N GLU A 309 6.64 18.63 -2.90
CA GLU A 309 7.10 19.62 -1.91
C GLU A 309 7.56 19.00 -0.57
N LYS A 310 7.07 17.80 -0.24
CA LYS A 310 7.48 17.03 0.94
C LYS A 310 8.68 16.15 0.64
N ASN A 311 8.65 15.46 -0.51
CA ASN A 311 9.73 14.58 -0.97
C ASN A 311 9.99 14.71 -2.49
N PRO A 312 11.01 15.47 -2.90
CA PRO A 312 11.45 15.61 -4.29
C PRO A 312 12.04 14.34 -4.94
N PHE A 313 12.18 13.22 -4.22
CA PHE A 313 12.52 11.91 -4.80
C PHE A 313 11.27 11.11 -5.24
N HIS A 314 10.06 11.64 -5.03
CA HIS A 314 8.80 11.04 -5.45
C HIS A 314 8.53 9.68 -4.75
N GLN A 315 9.10 9.47 -3.55
CA GLN A 315 9.18 8.16 -2.87
C GLN A 315 8.36 8.11 -1.58
N ILE A 316 7.85 6.92 -1.26
CA ILE A 316 7.25 6.59 0.04
C ILE A 316 8.13 5.56 0.78
N PRO A 317 8.25 5.64 2.12
CA PRO A 317 7.55 6.54 3.03
C PRO A 317 8.12 7.96 3.02
N THR A 318 7.29 8.93 3.41
CA THR A 318 7.71 10.29 3.75
C THR A 318 7.01 10.70 5.04
N TYR A 319 7.76 11.01 6.09
CA TYR A 319 7.23 11.64 7.30
C TYR A 319 6.98 13.14 7.02
N GLU A 320 5.89 13.67 7.54
CA GLU A 320 5.57 15.10 7.66
C GLU A 320 5.15 15.40 9.11
N GLY A 321 5.94 16.21 9.82
CA GLY A 321 5.66 16.61 11.19
C GLY A 321 4.56 17.67 11.28
N SER A 322 3.99 17.85 12.47
CA SER A 322 2.96 18.88 12.71
C SER A 322 3.46 20.32 12.51
N ASP A 323 4.79 20.53 12.48
CA ASP A 323 5.45 21.80 12.14
C ASP A 323 5.85 21.92 10.64
N GLY A 324 5.47 20.94 9.82
CA GLY A 324 5.75 20.88 8.39
C GLY A 324 7.14 20.37 8.02
N PHE A 325 8.00 19.98 8.97
CA PHE A 325 9.26 19.30 8.67
C PHE A 325 9.02 17.96 7.99
N CYS A 326 9.57 17.77 6.79
CA CYS A 326 9.46 16.53 6.03
C CYS A 326 10.81 15.81 5.92
N ILE A 327 10.77 14.48 6.03
CA ILE A 327 11.90 13.58 5.73
C ILE A 327 11.41 12.33 4.97
N GLY A 328 12.15 11.96 3.93
CA GLY A 328 12.01 10.67 3.25
C GLY A 328 12.91 9.59 3.87
N GLU A 329 12.97 8.45 3.18
CA GLU A 329 13.69 7.22 3.55
C GLU A 329 13.21 6.52 4.83
N GLY A 330 12.78 5.26 4.69
CA GLY A 330 12.22 4.48 5.80
C GLY A 330 13.19 4.27 6.97
N ASN A 331 14.49 4.09 6.68
CA ASN A 331 15.51 3.93 7.72
C ASN A 331 15.76 5.27 8.47
N ALA A 332 15.86 6.40 7.76
CA ALA A 332 16.00 7.73 8.35
C ALA A 332 14.77 8.13 9.20
N ILE A 333 13.56 7.85 8.70
CA ILE A 333 12.31 8.04 9.46
C ILE A 333 12.30 7.21 10.75
N MET A 334 12.69 5.94 10.69
CA MET A 334 12.75 5.08 11.89
C MET A 334 13.79 5.58 12.91
N ARG A 335 14.97 6.02 12.46
CA ARG A 335 15.99 6.65 13.34
C ARG A 335 15.48 7.92 13.99
N TYR A 336 14.80 8.80 13.23
CA TYR A 336 14.23 10.04 13.76
C TYR A 336 13.13 9.77 14.80
N ILE A 337 12.15 8.91 14.51
CA ILE A 337 11.06 8.59 15.45
C ILE A 337 11.62 7.96 16.74
N ALA A 338 12.50 6.96 16.61
CA ALA A 338 13.04 6.27 17.78
C ALA A 338 13.99 7.16 18.61
N SER A 339 14.85 7.96 17.99
CA SER A 339 15.79 8.82 18.73
C SER A 339 15.10 9.87 19.62
N ASN A 340 13.92 10.34 19.20
CA ASN A 340 13.24 11.47 19.84
C ASN A 340 12.05 11.06 20.73
N TYR A 341 11.31 10.01 20.34
CA TYR A 341 10.01 9.68 20.94
C TYR A 341 9.89 8.24 21.44
N ALA A 342 10.80 7.36 21.01
CA ALA A 342 10.81 5.95 21.42
C ALA A 342 12.24 5.39 21.59
N PRO A 343 13.07 5.99 22.46
CA PRO A 343 14.48 5.62 22.62
C PRO A 343 14.68 4.18 23.09
N GLN A 344 13.65 3.50 23.63
CA GLN A 344 13.70 2.08 23.92
C GLN A 344 13.93 1.20 22.67
N TYR A 345 13.54 1.65 21.48
CA TYR A 345 13.77 0.94 20.21
C TYR A 345 15.09 1.35 19.52
N TYR A 346 15.80 2.36 20.04
CA TYR A 346 17.10 2.81 19.56
C TYR A 346 17.96 3.35 20.74
N PRO A 347 18.34 2.46 21.68
CA PRO A 347 18.95 2.82 22.96
C PRO A 347 20.24 3.61 22.79
N GLY A 348 20.63 4.39 23.81
CA GLY A 348 21.69 5.40 23.71
C GLY A 348 23.12 4.88 23.51
N ASP A 349 23.39 3.60 23.74
CA ASP A 349 24.73 3.03 23.63
C ASP A 349 25.23 2.97 22.17
N ALA A 350 26.45 3.44 21.94
CA ALA A 350 27.01 3.60 20.60
C ALA A 350 27.23 2.25 19.88
N GLU A 351 27.63 1.20 20.59
CA GLU A 351 27.91 -0.11 20.00
C GLU A 351 26.63 -0.87 19.66
N ASN A 352 25.62 -0.81 20.54
CA ASN A 352 24.28 -1.32 20.24
C ASN A 352 23.64 -0.54 19.07
N ARG A 353 23.72 0.80 19.05
CA ARG A 353 23.26 1.61 17.89
C ARG A 353 23.94 1.19 16.60
N ALA A 354 25.26 1.01 16.62
CA ALA A 354 26.02 0.54 15.47
C ALA A 354 25.55 -0.83 14.96
N LYS A 355 25.25 -1.78 15.86
CA LYS A 355 24.70 -3.10 15.49
C LYS A 355 23.27 -2.99 14.94
N ILE A 356 22.44 -2.10 15.49
CA ILE A 356 21.08 -1.83 14.96
C ILE A 356 21.18 -1.23 13.55
N ASP A 357 22.05 -0.24 13.34
CA ASP A 357 22.30 0.37 12.03
C ASP A 357 22.83 -0.65 11.01
N MET A 358 23.83 -1.45 11.40
CA MET A 358 24.39 -2.51 10.55
C MET A 358 23.29 -3.51 10.14
N ALA A 359 22.39 -3.88 11.05
CA ALA A 359 21.25 -4.74 10.72
C ALA A 359 20.27 -4.05 9.76
N MET A 360 19.84 -2.80 10.02
CA MET A 360 18.92 -2.05 9.16
C MET A 360 19.46 -1.86 7.74
N ASP A 361 20.74 -1.57 7.62
CA ASP A 361 21.41 -1.28 6.36
C ASP A 361 21.67 -2.60 5.59
N LEU A 362 22.14 -3.68 6.23
CA LEU A 362 22.23 -5.03 5.64
C LEU A 362 20.88 -5.56 5.14
N PHE A 363 19.80 -5.32 5.91
CA PHE A 363 18.46 -5.71 5.48
C PHE A 363 18.02 -4.98 4.21
N SER A 364 18.53 -3.77 3.99
CA SER A 364 18.24 -2.94 2.80
C SER A 364 19.08 -3.33 1.59
N THR A 365 20.38 -3.59 1.78
CA THR A 365 21.35 -3.83 0.69
C THR A 365 21.46 -5.31 0.33
N GLY A 366 21.57 -6.20 1.32
CA GLY A 366 21.87 -7.62 1.15
C GLY A 366 20.64 -8.53 1.20
N VAL A 367 19.77 -8.37 2.21
CA VAL A 367 18.67 -9.32 2.45
C VAL A 367 17.47 -9.05 1.55
N TYR A 368 17.04 -7.80 1.39
CA TYR A 368 15.85 -7.41 0.61
C TYR A 368 15.90 -7.92 -0.84
N GLN A 369 17.01 -7.76 -1.55
CA GLN A 369 17.14 -8.24 -2.94
C GLN A 369 17.04 -9.77 -3.03
N LYS A 370 17.64 -10.49 -2.07
CA LYS A 370 17.70 -11.95 -2.06
C LYS A 370 16.38 -12.59 -1.60
N VAL A 371 15.65 -11.99 -0.66
CA VAL A 371 14.40 -12.55 -0.11
C VAL A 371 13.17 -11.88 -0.71
N ALA A 372 13.06 -10.55 -0.62
CA ALA A 372 11.88 -9.83 -1.12
C ALA A 372 11.80 -9.94 -2.65
N VAL A 373 12.83 -9.49 -3.37
CA VAL A 373 12.79 -9.40 -4.84
C VAL A 373 12.92 -10.78 -5.52
N SER A 374 13.77 -11.67 -5.01
CA SER A 374 14.07 -12.96 -5.69
C SER A 374 13.21 -14.16 -5.25
N VAL A 375 12.43 -14.05 -4.18
CA VAL A 375 11.57 -15.15 -3.66
C VAL A 375 10.13 -14.69 -3.48
N VAL A 376 9.89 -13.57 -2.79
CA VAL A 376 8.52 -13.16 -2.43
C VAL A 376 7.79 -12.46 -3.58
N TYR A 377 8.39 -11.44 -4.20
CA TYR A 377 7.75 -10.59 -5.20
C TYR A 377 7.23 -11.34 -6.45
N PRO A 378 7.89 -12.40 -6.97
CA PRO A 378 7.33 -13.21 -8.05
C PRO A 378 6.05 -13.97 -7.68
N VAL A 379 5.88 -14.36 -6.42
CA VAL A 379 4.66 -15.06 -5.92
C VAL A 379 3.43 -14.15 -5.97
N MET A 380 3.67 -12.84 -5.81
CA MET A 380 2.71 -11.74 -5.84
C MET A 380 2.42 -11.24 -7.27
N GLY A 381 3.45 -11.21 -8.12
CA GLY A 381 3.44 -10.56 -9.43
C GLY A 381 4.19 -9.22 -9.48
N PHE A 382 5.01 -8.87 -8.49
CA PHE A 382 5.84 -7.64 -8.48
C PHE A 382 7.21 -7.85 -9.16
N GLY A 383 7.21 -8.58 -10.28
CA GLY A 383 8.40 -8.96 -11.03
C GLY A 383 8.25 -10.35 -11.64
N ALA A 384 9.09 -10.64 -12.64
CA ALA A 384 9.23 -11.99 -13.16
C ALA A 384 9.95 -12.89 -12.13
N PRO A 385 9.67 -14.21 -12.09
CA PRO A 385 10.47 -15.14 -11.31
C PRO A 385 11.92 -15.18 -11.80
N PRO A 386 12.90 -15.42 -10.91
CA PRO A 386 14.27 -15.66 -11.31
C PRO A 386 14.37 -16.89 -12.23
N ALA A 387 15.26 -16.83 -13.23
CA ALA A 387 15.48 -17.93 -14.16
C ALA A 387 15.96 -19.24 -13.48
N ASP A 388 16.53 -19.13 -12.28
CA ASP A 388 16.85 -20.25 -11.40
C ASP A 388 16.34 -19.94 -9.98
N GLN A 389 15.14 -20.44 -9.67
CA GLN A 389 14.53 -20.31 -8.35
C GLN A 389 15.27 -21.10 -7.27
N ALA A 390 15.90 -22.23 -7.61
CA ALA A 390 16.64 -23.04 -6.63
C ALA A 390 17.89 -22.32 -6.13
N LYS A 391 18.64 -21.68 -7.04
CA LYS A 391 19.76 -20.79 -6.70
C LYS A 391 19.29 -19.56 -5.94
N ALA A 392 18.19 -18.92 -6.34
CA ALA A 392 17.62 -17.79 -5.60
C ALA A 392 17.28 -18.17 -4.14
N ASN A 393 16.62 -19.32 -3.94
CA ASN A 393 16.30 -19.86 -2.61
C ASN A 393 17.56 -20.16 -1.79
N SER A 394 18.60 -20.73 -2.40
CA SER A 394 19.88 -21.01 -1.74
C SER A 394 20.58 -19.71 -1.30
N THR A 395 20.72 -18.75 -2.21
CA THR A 395 21.34 -17.44 -1.93
C THR A 395 20.55 -16.62 -0.89
N ALA A 396 19.22 -16.77 -0.84
CA ALA A 396 18.39 -16.24 0.24
C ALA A 396 18.69 -16.92 1.59
N THR A 397 18.83 -18.25 1.59
CA THR A 397 19.15 -19.04 2.80
C THR A 397 20.53 -18.70 3.36
N GLU A 398 21.56 -18.55 2.52
CA GLU A 398 22.90 -18.10 2.94
C GLU A 398 22.86 -16.70 3.58
N ALA A 399 22.11 -15.76 2.99
CA ALA A 399 22.01 -14.40 3.52
C ALA A 399 21.37 -14.37 4.91
N LEU A 400 20.34 -15.18 5.13
CA LEU A 400 19.72 -15.35 6.44
C LEU A 400 20.67 -16.05 7.42
N GLY A 401 21.41 -17.07 6.99
CA GLY A 401 22.44 -17.72 7.82
C GLY A 401 23.56 -16.78 8.27
N MET A 402 23.98 -15.83 7.42
CA MET A 402 24.95 -14.79 7.79
C MET A 402 24.37 -13.78 8.79
N VAL A 403 23.09 -13.40 8.64
CA VAL A 403 22.37 -12.60 9.65
C VAL A 403 22.30 -13.35 10.99
N GLU A 404 21.89 -14.62 11.00
CA GLU A 404 21.79 -15.45 12.20
C GLU A 404 23.14 -15.61 12.93
N LYS A 405 24.21 -15.94 12.19
CA LYS A 405 25.58 -16.03 12.72
C LYS A 405 26.09 -14.71 13.30
N THR A 406 25.61 -13.56 12.80
CA THR A 406 26.06 -12.23 13.22
C THR A 406 25.27 -11.71 14.43
N PHE A 407 23.95 -11.88 14.41
CA PHE A 407 23.01 -11.17 15.27
C PHE A 407 22.37 -12.05 16.36
N PHE A 408 21.94 -13.28 16.03
CA PHE A 408 21.17 -14.13 16.96
C PHE A 408 22.01 -14.95 17.94
N LYS A 409 23.28 -14.61 18.17
CA LYS A 409 24.20 -15.40 19.04
C LYS A 409 23.69 -15.61 20.47
N THR A 410 22.95 -14.64 21.02
CA THR A 410 22.40 -14.67 22.39
C THR A 410 21.03 -13.98 22.53
N GLY A 411 20.46 -13.45 21.44
CA GLY A 411 19.28 -12.58 21.46
C GLY A 411 17.99 -13.23 20.96
N LYS A 412 16.84 -12.80 21.53
CA LYS A 412 15.49 -13.06 20.98
C LYS A 412 15.27 -12.25 19.69
N PHE A 413 15.80 -11.03 19.65
CA PHE A 413 15.71 -10.09 18.53
C PHE A 413 17.08 -9.91 17.84
N LEU A 414 17.15 -9.11 16.77
CA LEU A 414 18.39 -8.89 16.01
C LEU A 414 19.50 -8.26 16.86
N VAL A 415 19.15 -7.37 17.80
CA VAL A 415 20.13 -6.76 18.72
C VAL A 415 19.64 -6.90 20.16
N GLY A 416 19.83 -8.10 20.71
CA GLY A 416 19.63 -8.40 22.13
C GLY A 416 18.29 -9.06 22.48
N SER A 417 17.80 -8.80 23.69
CA SER A 417 16.62 -9.44 24.29
C SER A 417 15.33 -8.62 24.16
N GLN A 418 15.41 -7.39 23.64
CA GLN A 418 14.28 -6.50 23.38
C GLN A 418 14.27 -6.09 21.89
N PRO A 419 13.10 -5.79 21.30
CA PRO A 419 13.03 -5.37 19.90
C PRO A 419 13.59 -3.96 19.69
N THR A 420 14.07 -3.70 18.48
CA THR A 420 14.69 -2.43 18.07
C THR A 420 14.15 -1.98 16.70
N ILE A 421 14.57 -0.80 16.21
CA ILE A 421 14.26 -0.36 14.84
C ILE A 421 14.86 -1.27 13.73
N ALA A 422 15.85 -2.10 14.04
CA ALA A 422 16.27 -3.17 13.13
C ALA A 422 15.19 -4.25 12.96
N ASP A 423 14.43 -4.52 14.01
CA ASP A 423 13.39 -5.56 14.01
C ASP A 423 12.13 -5.08 13.28
N PHE A 424 11.72 -3.82 13.49
CA PHE A 424 10.70 -3.15 12.66
C PHE A 424 11.07 -3.12 11.16
N LYS A 425 12.37 -3.02 10.83
CA LYS A 425 12.86 -3.10 9.44
C LYS A 425 12.84 -4.53 8.87
N ALA A 426 12.78 -5.56 9.71
CA ALA A 426 13.09 -6.94 9.32
C ALA A 426 11.88 -7.90 9.28
N GLY A 427 11.09 -8.00 10.35
CA GLY A 427 10.11 -9.08 10.53
C GLY A 427 8.82 -8.61 11.19
N SER A 428 7.67 -9.12 10.73
CA SER A 428 6.37 -8.63 11.24
C SER A 428 5.17 -9.55 10.95
N SER A 429 4.48 -9.97 12.02
CA SER A 429 3.20 -10.72 12.11
C SER A 429 3.11 -12.22 11.74
N ARG A 430 1.98 -12.79 12.20
CA ARG A 430 1.32 -14.07 11.90
C ARG A 430 -0.12 -13.93 12.43
N LEU A 431 -1.08 -14.66 11.86
CA LEU A 431 -2.41 -14.87 12.48
C LEU A 431 -2.54 -16.30 13.04
N PRO A 432 -3.33 -16.50 14.12
CA PRO A 432 -3.86 -17.81 14.49
C PRO A 432 -4.83 -18.35 13.43
N ASP A 433 -5.23 -19.59 13.65
CA ASP A 433 -5.96 -20.49 12.77
C ASP A 433 -7.14 -19.86 12.04
N PHE A 434 -7.08 -19.86 10.70
CA PHE A 434 -8.27 -19.77 9.84
C PHE A 434 -7.96 -20.37 8.47
N ALA A 435 -8.72 -21.38 8.07
CA ALA A 435 -8.79 -21.86 6.69
C ALA A 435 -10.05 -21.25 6.05
N LEU A 436 -9.91 -20.63 4.88
CA LEU A 436 -11.02 -20.12 4.10
C LEU A 436 -10.68 -20.18 2.60
N GLU A 437 -11.71 -20.45 1.81
CA GLU A 437 -11.67 -20.53 0.35
C GLU A 437 -12.29 -19.26 -0.27
N ASP A 438 -11.98 -19.03 -1.55
CA ASP A 438 -12.57 -18.05 -2.48
C ASP A 438 -12.37 -16.52 -2.33
N ALA A 439 -12.20 -15.93 -3.51
CA ALA A 439 -12.54 -14.56 -3.96
C ALA A 439 -11.59 -13.35 -3.77
N GLY A 440 -11.16 -12.79 -4.91
CA GLY A 440 -11.20 -11.34 -5.18
C GLY A 440 -9.88 -10.57 -5.16
N GLU A 441 -9.54 -9.88 -6.25
CA GLU A 441 -8.33 -9.03 -6.33
C GLU A 441 -8.61 -7.55 -6.00
N PHE A 442 -7.73 -6.91 -5.21
CA PHE A 442 -6.71 -5.95 -5.69
C PHE A 442 -5.60 -5.79 -4.61
N VAL A 443 -4.67 -4.81 -4.70
CA VAL A 443 -3.23 -5.08 -4.43
C VAL A 443 -2.50 -4.05 -3.53
N LEU A 444 -1.60 -4.52 -2.62
CA LEU A 444 -0.15 -4.17 -2.54
C LEU A 444 0.60 -4.89 -1.34
N ALA A 445 1.76 -4.41 -0.84
CA ALA A 445 2.88 -5.16 -0.20
C ALA A 445 3.02 -5.28 1.37
N LEU A 446 4.27 -5.36 1.88
CA LEU A 446 4.72 -6.34 2.91
C LEU A 446 5.97 -5.96 3.76
N PRO A 447 6.18 -6.54 4.96
CA PRO A 447 7.50 -6.95 5.45
C PRO A 447 7.87 -8.35 4.94
N PHE A 448 9.04 -8.50 4.31
CA PHE A 448 9.32 -9.66 3.46
C PHE A 448 9.60 -10.98 4.21
N LEU A 449 10.09 -10.97 5.46
CA LEU A 449 10.33 -12.22 6.20
C LEU A 449 9.04 -12.96 6.56
N TYR A 450 7.97 -12.23 6.94
CA TYR A 450 6.67 -12.85 7.20
C TYR A 450 6.02 -13.36 5.90
N ALA A 451 6.12 -12.60 4.81
CA ALA A 451 5.66 -13.07 3.51
C ALA A 451 6.39 -14.35 3.06
N ALA A 452 7.72 -14.41 3.23
CA ALA A 452 8.53 -15.61 2.95
C ALA A 452 8.21 -16.80 3.87
N ASN A 453 7.55 -16.56 5.01
CA ASN A 453 7.03 -17.60 5.91
C ASN A 453 5.65 -18.14 5.47
N GLN A 454 5.00 -17.59 4.43
CA GLN A 454 3.64 -17.99 4.06
C GLN A 454 3.61 -19.28 3.23
N PRO A 455 2.57 -20.15 3.41
CA PRO A 455 2.39 -21.36 2.63
C PRO A 455 2.41 -21.11 1.12
N ALA A 456 1.81 -20.02 0.64
CA ALA A 456 1.79 -19.65 -0.78
C ALA A 456 3.20 -19.43 -1.37
N VAL A 457 4.13 -18.82 -0.61
CA VAL A 457 5.52 -18.63 -1.07
C VAL A 457 6.24 -19.98 -1.15
N LYS A 458 6.13 -20.82 -0.11
CA LYS A 458 6.69 -22.17 -0.12
C LYS A 458 6.14 -23.03 -1.25
N LYS A 459 4.83 -22.96 -1.50
CA LYS A 459 4.11 -23.71 -2.55
C LYS A 459 4.53 -23.30 -3.97
N LYS A 460 4.75 -22.00 -4.23
CA LYS A 460 5.16 -21.52 -5.57
C LYS A 460 6.68 -21.53 -5.83
N THR A 461 7.53 -21.41 -4.80
CA THR A 461 8.99 -21.27 -4.97
C THR A 461 9.81 -22.46 -4.47
N GLY A 462 9.26 -23.29 -3.58
CA GLY A 462 10.02 -24.27 -2.80
C GLY A 462 10.83 -23.69 -1.63
N PHE A 463 10.90 -22.35 -1.48
CA PHE A 463 11.61 -21.73 -0.36
C PHE A 463 10.97 -22.12 0.98
N THR A 464 11.80 -22.33 2.01
CA THR A 464 11.36 -22.49 3.39
C THR A 464 12.20 -21.58 4.25
N LEU A 465 11.57 -20.67 5.00
CA LEU A 465 12.27 -19.77 5.91
C LEU A 465 13.01 -20.59 6.99
N PRO A 466 14.29 -20.29 7.31
CA PRO A 466 15.05 -21.09 8.28
C PRO A 466 14.40 -21.07 9.69
N PRO A 467 14.48 -22.15 10.48
CA PRO A 467 13.72 -22.27 11.74
C PRO A 467 13.93 -21.11 12.73
N ARG A 468 15.17 -20.60 12.88
CA ARG A 468 15.44 -19.44 13.74
C ARG A 468 14.69 -18.19 13.29
N PHE A 469 14.53 -17.99 11.99
CA PHE A 469 13.78 -16.88 11.40
C PHE A 469 12.26 -17.08 11.50
N VAL A 470 11.76 -18.32 11.46
CA VAL A 470 10.36 -18.61 11.77
C VAL A 470 10.05 -18.22 13.23
N THR A 471 10.90 -18.61 14.18
CA THR A 471 10.77 -18.20 15.59
C THR A 471 10.89 -16.68 15.73
N TYR A 472 11.90 -16.06 15.13
CA TYR A 472 12.11 -14.61 15.15
C TYR A 472 10.92 -13.80 14.60
N VAL A 473 10.31 -14.25 13.51
CA VAL A 473 9.10 -13.60 12.98
C VAL A 473 7.96 -13.71 13.99
N ASN A 474 7.77 -14.87 14.63
CA ASN A 474 6.79 -15.07 15.71
C ASN A 474 7.09 -14.14 16.91
N ASP A 475 8.35 -14.04 17.33
CA ASP A 475 8.84 -13.17 18.41
C ASP A 475 8.50 -11.69 18.16
N CYS A 476 8.58 -11.24 16.90
CA CYS A 476 8.22 -9.87 16.50
C CYS A 476 6.71 -9.62 16.50
N VAL A 477 5.85 -10.62 16.23
CA VAL A 477 4.37 -10.46 16.28
C VAL A 477 3.89 -10.13 17.67
N GLU A 478 4.44 -10.85 18.65
CA GLU A 478 4.14 -10.73 20.07
C GLU A 478 4.58 -9.36 20.59
N ALA A 479 5.79 -8.93 20.21
CA ALA A 479 6.36 -7.66 20.66
C ALA A 479 5.69 -6.42 20.04
N PHE A 480 5.21 -6.50 18.80
CA PHE A 480 4.61 -5.38 18.06
C PHE A 480 3.07 -5.40 18.13
N SER A 481 2.56 -5.51 19.37
CA SER A 481 1.15 -5.81 19.67
C SER A 481 0.10 -4.85 19.11
N LYS A 482 0.43 -3.56 18.91
CA LYS A 482 -0.52 -2.55 18.40
C LYS A 482 -0.46 -2.45 16.87
N SER A 483 0.76 -2.53 16.33
CA SER A 483 1.06 -2.34 14.91
C SER A 483 0.95 -3.63 14.08
N ASN A 484 0.83 -4.80 14.71
CA ASN A 484 0.69 -6.08 13.99
C ASN A 484 -0.61 -6.20 13.16
N SER A 485 -1.59 -5.34 13.42
CA SER A 485 -2.83 -5.15 12.65
C SER A 485 -2.55 -4.82 11.18
N LEU A 486 -1.62 -3.90 10.89
CA LEU A 486 -1.22 -3.41 9.55
C LEU A 486 -0.79 -4.51 8.54
N LEU A 487 -0.67 -5.75 9.01
CA LEU A 487 -0.05 -6.89 8.37
C LEU A 487 -0.99 -8.10 8.29
N SER A 488 -2.05 -8.08 9.09
CA SER A 488 -2.97 -9.20 9.36
C SER A 488 -4.43 -8.85 9.01
N SER A 489 -4.87 -7.62 9.27
CA SER A 489 -6.02 -6.99 8.61
C SER A 489 -5.91 -5.46 8.66
N ALA A 490 -5.96 -4.84 7.48
CA ALA A 490 -5.86 -3.38 7.33
C ALA A 490 -6.93 -2.87 6.33
N GLY A 491 -8.15 -3.37 6.48
CA GLY A 491 -9.28 -3.00 5.60
C GLY A 491 -9.13 -3.49 4.17
N GLY A 492 -8.56 -4.70 3.97
CA GLY A 492 -8.20 -5.23 2.65
C GLY A 492 -6.81 -4.84 2.17
N PHE A 493 -6.08 -3.98 2.91
CA PHE A 493 -4.73 -3.51 2.59
C PHE A 493 -3.64 -4.14 3.47
N SER A 494 -3.82 -5.37 3.97
CA SER A 494 -2.76 -6.09 4.69
C SER A 494 -2.14 -7.23 3.88
N LEU A 495 -0.96 -7.67 4.32
CA LEU A 495 -0.23 -8.79 3.72
C LEU A 495 -1.04 -10.09 3.71
N LYS A 496 -1.65 -10.52 4.84
CA LYS A 496 -2.42 -11.79 4.84
C LYS A 496 -3.60 -11.72 3.88
N GLU A 497 -4.38 -10.62 3.93
CA GLU A 497 -5.51 -10.38 3.02
C GLU A 497 -5.05 -10.48 1.56
N TYR A 498 -3.91 -9.88 1.22
CA TYR A 498 -3.36 -9.93 -0.13
C TYR A 498 -2.90 -11.33 -0.58
N LEU A 499 -2.09 -12.04 0.21
CA LEU A 499 -1.54 -13.34 -0.24
C LEU A 499 -2.59 -14.44 -0.35
N ALA A 500 -3.73 -14.33 0.35
CA ALA A 500 -4.88 -15.22 0.16
C ALA A 500 -5.44 -15.16 -1.28
N THR A 501 -5.43 -14.00 -1.93
CA THR A 501 -5.96 -13.81 -3.30
C THR A 501 -5.17 -14.55 -4.38
N LYS A 502 -3.93 -15.00 -4.08
CA LYS A 502 -2.98 -15.53 -5.07
C LYS A 502 -2.91 -17.06 -5.13
N GLU A 503 -3.86 -17.76 -4.54
CA GLU A 503 -4.00 -19.24 -4.58
C GLU A 503 -4.85 -19.77 -5.75
N CYS A 504 -5.66 -18.93 -6.43
CA CYS A 504 -6.57 -19.38 -7.50
C CYS A 504 -5.85 -19.71 -8.83
N ASN A 505 -5.93 -20.99 -9.22
CA ASN A 505 -5.93 -21.53 -10.60
C ASN A 505 -5.03 -20.86 -11.66
N ILE A 506 -3.77 -21.27 -11.72
CA ILE A 506 -3.06 -21.45 -13.00
C ILE A 506 -2.41 -22.84 -13.00
N SER A 507 -2.85 -23.73 -13.90
CA SER A 507 -2.14 -24.97 -14.20
C SER A 507 -1.01 -24.67 -15.20
N ILE A 508 0.22 -25.02 -14.85
CA ILE A 508 1.35 -24.94 -15.79
C ILE A 508 1.28 -26.16 -16.73
N PRO A 509 1.11 -26.00 -18.05
CA PRO A 509 1.15 -27.13 -18.97
C PRO A 509 2.56 -27.73 -19.03
N LYS A 510 2.68 -29.04 -18.80
CA LYS A 510 3.96 -29.76 -19.00
C LYS A 510 4.29 -29.77 -20.50
N GLY A 511 5.26 -28.95 -20.93
CA GLY A 511 5.90 -29.08 -22.25
C GLY A 511 6.25 -27.78 -22.97
N SER A 512 5.79 -26.62 -22.51
CA SER A 512 6.05 -25.34 -23.19
C SER A 512 7.54 -24.98 -23.22
N LYS A 513 8.16 -25.01 -24.40
CA LYS A 513 9.50 -24.41 -24.62
C LYS A 513 9.41 -22.89 -24.53
N ALA A 514 10.45 -22.25 -24.04
CA ALA A 514 10.49 -20.80 -23.88
C ALA A 514 10.52 -20.07 -25.25
N ALA A 515 9.48 -19.27 -25.50
CA ALA A 515 9.46 -18.20 -26.50
C ALA A 515 8.44 -17.13 -26.06
N GLU A 516 8.84 -15.87 -26.17
CA GLU A 516 8.03 -14.63 -26.22
C GLU A 516 6.66 -14.60 -25.52
N ILE A 517 6.63 -13.97 -24.33
CA ILE A 517 5.45 -13.21 -23.86
C ILE A 517 5.90 -11.76 -23.68
N TYR A 518 5.31 -10.84 -24.44
CA TYR A 518 5.68 -9.42 -24.44
C TYR A 518 5.21 -8.73 -23.15
N VAL A 519 6.15 -8.05 -22.48
CA VAL A 519 5.86 -7.22 -21.30
C VAL A 519 5.48 -5.82 -21.75
N TYR A 520 4.18 -5.48 -21.69
CA TYR A 520 3.72 -4.11 -21.93
C TYR A 520 3.90 -3.22 -20.69
N PHE A 521 5.09 -2.66 -20.54
CA PHE A 521 5.26 -1.38 -19.84
C PHE A 521 5.10 -0.23 -20.85
N LEU A 522 4.10 0.64 -20.61
CA LEU A 522 3.90 1.99 -21.17
C LEU A 522 4.47 2.30 -22.57
N PRO A 523 3.63 2.45 -23.61
CA PRO A 523 3.97 3.27 -24.77
C PRO A 523 4.11 4.74 -24.36
N ALA A 524 5.10 5.44 -24.92
CA ALA A 524 5.18 6.90 -24.84
C ALA A 524 4.27 7.56 -25.89
N GLY A 525 3.86 8.81 -25.63
CA GLY A 525 3.23 9.68 -26.64
C GLY A 525 1.73 9.45 -26.87
N GLY A 526 0.89 10.08 -26.03
CA GLY A 526 -0.55 10.18 -26.27
C GLY A 526 -1.24 11.05 -25.22
N ASN A 527 -1.84 12.17 -25.64
CA ASN A 527 -2.71 12.95 -24.76
C ASN A 527 -4.03 12.18 -24.57
N VAL A 528 -4.29 11.74 -23.33
CA VAL A 528 -5.60 11.25 -22.91
C VAL A 528 -6.18 12.29 -21.97
N ASP A 529 -7.14 13.07 -22.46
CA ASP A 529 -7.74 14.19 -21.72
C ASP A 529 -8.75 13.69 -20.70
N PHE A 530 -8.29 13.45 -19.46
CA PHE A 530 -9.15 13.20 -18.30
C PHE A 530 -9.67 14.53 -17.72
N GLY A 531 -10.54 15.17 -18.50
CA GLY A 531 -11.07 16.49 -18.18
C GLY A 531 -11.84 16.56 -16.86
N GLY A 532 -11.36 17.38 -15.92
CA GLY A 532 -12.23 18.08 -14.97
C GLY A 532 -12.63 17.39 -13.65
N ILE A 533 -11.74 16.65 -12.98
CA ILE A 533 -11.95 16.26 -11.56
C ILE A 533 -11.35 17.34 -10.63
N PRO A 534 -12.16 18.09 -9.86
CA PRO A 534 -11.64 19.09 -8.90
C PRO A 534 -11.06 18.42 -7.64
N SER A 535 -10.00 19.00 -7.09
CA SER A 535 -9.34 18.48 -5.87
C SER A 535 -10.19 18.67 -4.61
N PRO A 536 -10.43 17.63 -3.78
CA PRO A 536 -11.08 17.80 -2.48
C PRO A 536 -10.21 18.60 -1.50
N GLN A 537 -10.55 19.87 -1.30
CA GLN A 537 -9.97 20.73 -0.26
C GLN A 537 -10.86 20.67 0.99
N GLY A 538 -10.68 19.63 1.81
CA GLY A 538 -11.46 19.39 3.02
C GLY A 538 -10.61 18.76 4.13
N ARG A 539 -10.97 19.05 5.39
CA ARG A 539 -10.35 18.39 6.55
C ARG A 539 -10.95 17.00 6.74
N TRP A 540 -10.09 16.03 7.08
CA TRP A 540 -10.51 14.69 7.50
C TRP A 540 -10.54 14.64 9.03
N ASP A 541 -11.56 15.26 9.62
CA ASP A 541 -11.90 15.02 11.03
C ASP A 541 -12.58 13.64 11.11
N VAL A 542 -11.77 12.60 11.36
CA VAL A 542 -12.25 11.21 11.44
C VAL A 542 -12.72 10.92 12.86
N GLU A 543 -14.00 11.17 13.13
CA GLU A 543 -14.68 10.46 14.21
C GLU A 543 -14.71 8.96 13.89
N LEU A 544 -14.43 8.12 14.90
CA LEU A 544 -14.46 6.67 14.76
C LEU A 544 -15.91 6.19 14.64
N VAL A 545 -16.41 6.11 13.41
CA VAL A 545 -17.74 5.55 13.12
C VAL A 545 -17.76 4.07 13.52
N ASP A 546 -18.59 3.74 14.50
CA ASP A 546 -18.79 2.38 15.02
C ASP A 546 -19.32 1.45 13.91
N GLN A 547 -18.43 0.65 13.32
CA GLN A 547 -18.72 -0.30 12.25
C GLN A 547 -19.57 -1.51 12.69
N ASP A 548 -19.73 -1.71 14.00
CA ASP A 548 -20.58 -2.76 14.57
C ASP A 548 -21.97 -2.26 14.98
N LYS A 549 -22.21 -0.95 14.96
CA LYS A 549 -23.52 -0.34 15.19
C LYS A 549 -24.58 -0.94 14.28
N VAL A 550 -25.69 -1.37 14.88
CA VAL A 550 -26.83 -1.98 14.19
C VAL A 550 -27.90 -0.93 13.93
N PHE A 551 -28.44 -0.90 12.71
CA PHE A 551 -29.52 -0.01 12.29
C PHE A 551 -30.71 -0.80 11.76
N THR A 552 -31.93 -0.40 12.11
CA THR A 552 -33.16 -0.94 11.51
C THR A 552 -33.41 -0.36 10.13
N GLU A 553 -34.18 -1.05 9.28
CA GLU A 553 -34.63 -0.48 8.00
C GLU A 553 -35.40 0.82 8.18
N ALA A 554 -36.25 0.92 9.20
CA ALA A 554 -37.00 2.13 9.51
C ALA A 554 -36.09 3.32 9.89
N GLU A 555 -34.85 3.09 10.32
CA GLU A 555 -33.83 4.14 10.43
C GLU A 555 -33.23 4.46 9.07
N VAL A 556 -32.77 3.47 8.29
CA VAL A 556 -32.21 3.70 6.94
C VAL A 556 -33.20 4.49 6.07
N ARG A 557 -34.49 4.12 6.04
CA ARG A 557 -35.57 4.75 5.27
C ARG A 557 -35.78 6.25 5.54
N ARG A 558 -35.28 6.78 6.68
CA ARG A 558 -35.34 8.22 7.00
C ARG A 558 -34.28 9.04 6.26
N HIS A 559 -33.14 8.42 5.93
CA HIS A 559 -32.02 9.03 5.22
C HIS A 559 -32.23 8.86 3.70
N ASN A 560 -33.27 9.52 3.18
CA ASN A 560 -33.78 9.37 1.82
C ASN A 560 -33.58 10.59 0.91
N ARG A 561 -32.61 11.47 1.21
CA ARG A 561 -32.46 12.80 0.58
C ARG A 561 -31.08 13.01 -0.01
N GLU A 562 -30.96 13.85 -1.05
CA GLU A 562 -29.68 14.12 -1.75
C GLU A 562 -28.51 14.54 -0.86
N LYS A 563 -28.79 15.12 0.33
CA LYS A 563 -27.79 15.58 1.32
C LYS A 563 -27.80 14.76 2.61
N ASP A 564 -28.54 13.66 2.63
CA ASP A 564 -28.79 12.77 3.77
C ASP A 564 -29.34 11.45 3.20
N ALA A 565 -28.46 10.70 2.53
CA ALA A 565 -28.77 9.53 1.71
C ALA A 565 -28.01 8.30 2.20
N TRP A 566 -28.71 7.39 2.89
CA TRP A 566 -28.16 6.08 3.23
C TRP A 566 -28.75 4.99 2.33
N ILE A 567 -28.08 3.86 2.21
CA ILE A 567 -28.66 2.62 1.67
C ILE A 567 -28.24 1.45 2.53
N SER A 568 -28.92 0.32 2.39
CA SER A 568 -28.45 -0.96 2.90
C SER A 568 -28.14 -1.91 1.74
N PHE A 569 -27.13 -2.75 1.92
CA PHE A 569 -26.72 -3.76 0.93
C PHE A 569 -25.92 -4.86 1.65
N ASN A 570 -26.17 -6.13 1.30
CA ASN A 570 -25.46 -7.29 1.81
C ASN A 570 -25.32 -7.30 3.37
N GLY A 571 -26.40 -6.96 4.08
CA GLY A 571 -26.44 -6.92 5.55
C GLY A 571 -25.69 -5.75 6.21
N SER A 572 -25.22 -4.77 5.45
CA SER A 572 -24.57 -3.55 5.95
C SER A 572 -25.34 -2.28 5.56
N VAL A 573 -25.09 -1.18 6.26
CA VAL A 573 -25.66 0.16 5.98
C VAL A 573 -24.53 1.11 5.59
N TYR A 574 -24.80 2.00 4.63
CA TYR A 574 -23.84 2.88 3.99
C TYR A 574 -24.41 4.30 3.84
N ASP A 575 -23.66 5.34 4.23
CA ASP A 575 -23.98 6.74 3.97
C ASP A 575 -23.40 7.18 2.60
N ILE A 576 -24.20 6.98 1.55
CA ILE A 576 -23.81 7.31 0.18
C ILE A 576 -23.93 8.81 -0.14
N THR A 577 -24.31 9.69 0.80
CA THR A 577 -24.40 11.15 0.59
C THR A 577 -23.15 11.71 -0.08
N ARG A 578 -21.96 11.21 0.32
CA ARG A 578 -20.67 11.64 -0.22
C ARG A 578 -20.31 10.94 -1.54
N TYR A 579 -20.93 9.80 -1.86
CA TYR A 579 -20.74 9.06 -3.12
C TYR A 579 -21.55 9.64 -4.29
N ILE A 580 -22.75 10.19 -4.03
CA ILE A 580 -23.64 10.74 -5.07
C ILE A 580 -22.92 11.64 -6.10
N PRO A 581 -22.13 12.67 -5.72
CA PRO A 581 -21.42 13.52 -6.67
C PRO A 581 -20.16 12.89 -7.31
N GLN A 582 -19.76 11.68 -6.88
CA GLN A 582 -18.62 10.93 -7.40
C GLN A 582 -19.02 9.79 -8.35
N HIS A 583 -20.31 9.46 -8.44
CA HIS A 583 -20.80 8.42 -9.35
C HIS A 583 -20.57 8.82 -10.82
N PRO A 584 -20.18 7.89 -11.72
CA PRO A 584 -20.00 8.17 -13.14
C PRO A 584 -21.24 8.84 -13.77
N PRO A 585 -21.06 9.66 -14.82
CA PRO A 585 -22.17 10.36 -15.49
C PRO A 585 -23.06 9.39 -16.30
N CYS A 586 -23.96 8.70 -15.60
CA CYS A 586 -25.12 8.05 -16.17
C CYS A 586 -26.21 9.08 -16.51
N SER A 587 -27.24 8.67 -17.25
CA SER A 587 -28.28 9.56 -17.77
C SER A 587 -29.26 10.03 -16.67
N GLY A 588 -28.82 11.02 -15.89
CA GLY A 588 -29.57 11.68 -14.82
C GLY A 588 -29.15 11.24 -13.42
N LEU A 589 -28.57 12.16 -12.64
CA LEU A 589 -28.18 11.97 -11.23
C LEU A 589 -29.34 11.62 -10.28
N ASP A 590 -30.57 11.65 -10.76
CA ASP A 590 -31.80 11.38 -10.02
C ASP A 590 -31.88 9.96 -9.44
N TRP A 591 -31.12 9.00 -9.99
CA TRP A 591 -31.02 7.64 -9.44
C TRP A 591 -30.64 7.61 -7.95
N SER A 592 -29.82 8.56 -7.50
CA SER A 592 -29.40 8.68 -6.10
C SER A 592 -30.59 8.87 -5.15
N LYS A 593 -31.53 9.73 -5.53
CA LYS A 593 -32.79 10.04 -4.82
C LYS A 593 -33.77 8.86 -4.87
N ARG A 594 -33.62 7.98 -5.87
CA ARG A 594 -34.41 6.75 -6.06
C ARG A 594 -33.88 5.55 -5.28
N LEU A 595 -32.64 5.58 -4.79
CA LEU A 595 -32.08 4.52 -3.93
C LEU A 595 -32.02 4.92 -2.45
N ALA A 596 -31.70 6.18 -2.14
CA ALA A 596 -31.56 6.67 -0.77
C ALA A 596 -32.73 6.26 0.15
N GLY A 597 -32.45 5.63 1.27
CA GLY A 597 -33.39 5.07 2.23
C GLY A 597 -33.59 3.54 2.18
N ARG A 598 -33.13 2.84 1.14
CA ARG A 598 -33.63 1.49 0.81
C ARG A 598 -32.55 0.40 0.76
N ARG A 599 -32.96 -0.86 0.66
CA ARG A 599 -32.05 -1.98 0.33
C ARG A 599 -31.72 -1.90 -1.16
N PHE A 600 -30.45 -2.02 -1.53
CA PHE A 600 -30.06 -2.01 -2.95
C PHE A 600 -30.60 -3.26 -3.68
N GLU A 601 -30.78 -4.37 -2.96
CA GLU A 601 -31.36 -5.61 -3.48
C GLU A 601 -32.75 -5.42 -4.12
N ASP A 602 -33.59 -4.56 -3.56
CA ASP A 602 -34.99 -4.32 -3.99
C ASP A 602 -35.11 -3.64 -5.37
N PHE A 603 -33.96 -3.28 -5.97
CA PHE A 603 -33.84 -2.62 -7.27
C PHE A 603 -33.16 -3.49 -8.33
N LEU A 604 -32.65 -4.68 -7.98
CA LEU A 604 -31.91 -5.55 -8.91
C LEU A 604 -32.78 -6.17 -10.03
N GLY A 605 -34.11 -5.98 -9.99
CA GLY A 605 -35.03 -6.75 -10.80
C GLY A 605 -36.06 -5.99 -11.65
N GLN A 606 -36.14 -4.65 -11.70
CA GLN A 606 -37.41 -4.02 -12.12
C GLN A 606 -37.39 -2.65 -12.83
N ASP A 607 -38.53 -2.27 -13.42
CA ASP A 607 -38.76 -1.22 -14.45
C ASP A 607 -38.16 0.19 -14.19
N ALA A 608 -37.87 0.58 -12.94
CA ALA A 608 -37.66 1.98 -12.52
C ALA A 608 -36.40 2.69 -13.08
N PHE A 609 -35.45 1.96 -13.65
CA PHE A 609 -34.19 2.51 -14.20
C PHE A 609 -34.06 2.43 -15.73
N GLY A 610 -35.00 1.78 -16.40
CA GLY A 610 -34.98 1.57 -17.85
C GLY A 610 -33.83 0.66 -18.34
N PRO A 611 -33.84 0.27 -19.64
CA PRO A 611 -32.95 -0.75 -20.18
C PRO A 611 -31.50 -0.27 -20.47
N ALA A 612 -31.08 0.86 -19.88
CA ALA A 612 -29.86 1.58 -20.27
C ALA A 612 -28.82 1.76 -19.16
N HIS A 613 -29.13 1.44 -17.89
CA HIS A 613 -28.15 1.55 -16.81
C HIS A 613 -27.23 0.31 -16.73
N LEU A 614 -25.93 0.56 -16.50
CA LEU A 614 -24.87 -0.44 -16.26
C LEU A 614 -24.59 -1.45 -17.40
N GLY A 615 -25.17 -1.28 -18.60
CA GLY A 615 -25.04 -2.29 -19.69
C GLY A 615 -25.71 -3.63 -19.36
N CYS A 616 -26.56 -3.61 -18.33
CA CYS A 616 -27.24 -4.75 -17.75
C CYS A 616 -28.63 -4.89 -18.39
N GLY A 617 -28.79 -5.90 -19.26
CA GLY A 617 -30.09 -6.24 -19.83
C GLY A 617 -31.11 -6.72 -18.78
N PRO A 618 -32.36 -7.04 -19.18
CA PRO A 618 -33.43 -7.45 -18.26
C PRO A 618 -33.13 -8.72 -17.42
N ASP A 619 -32.03 -9.43 -17.75
CA ASP A 619 -31.57 -10.66 -17.07
C ASP A 619 -30.51 -10.40 -15.98
N ALA A 620 -30.19 -9.14 -15.69
CA ALA A 620 -29.11 -8.74 -14.77
C ALA A 620 -29.31 -9.11 -13.29
N ASN A 621 -30.44 -9.74 -12.95
CA ASN A 621 -30.84 -10.13 -11.60
C ASN A 621 -29.88 -11.17 -10.95
N CYS A 622 -28.93 -11.75 -11.70
CA CYS A 622 -28.01 -12.77 -11.18
C CYS A 622 -26.58 -12.73 -11.79
N SER A 623 -25.78 -11.70 -11.47
CA SER A 623 -24.31 -11.81 -11.54
C SER A 623 -23.65 -11.55 -10.19
N ARG A 624 -22.77 -12.47 -9.76
CA ARG A 624 -21.95 -12.27 -8.56
C ARG A 624 -20.99 -11.08 -8.72
N GLY A 625 -20.57 -10.79 -9.95
CA GLY A 625 -19.67 -9.68 -10.30
C GLY A 625 -20.24 -8.30 -9.95
N VAL A 626 -21.47 -7.99 -10.39
CA VAL A 626 -22.09 -6.68 -10.08
C VAL A 626 -22.28 -6.49 -8.57
N LYS A 627 -22.68 -7.54 -7.85
CA LYS A 627 -22.78 -7.48 -6.38
C LYS A 627 -21.43 -7.27 -5.70
N ALA A 628 -20.36 -7.89 -6.20
CA ALA A 628 -19.01 -7.72 -5.68
C ALA A 628 -18.42 -6.33 -5.96
N GLU A 629 -18.57 -5.80 -7.18
CA GLU A 629 -18.10 -4.45 -7.51
C GLU A 629 -18.89 -3.36 -6.76
N LEU A 630 -20.21 -3.52 -6.61
CA LEU A 630 -20.99 -2.61 -5.79
C LEU A 630 -20.55 -2.66 -4.31
N ALA A 631 -20.28 -3.85 -3.75
CA ALA A 631 -19.75 -3.95 -2.39
C ALA A 631 -18.44 -3.18 -2.22
N LYS A 632 -17.50 -3.29 -3.18
CA LYS A 632 -16.24 -2.54 -3.20
C LYS A 632 -16.48 -1.03 -3.29
N ILE A 633 -17.36 -0.58 -4.18
CA ILE A 633 -17.72 0.83 -4.39
C ILE A 633 -18.33 1.44 -3.11
N LEU A 634 -19.19 0.70 -2.42
CA LEU A 634 -19.91 1.17 -1.25
C LEU A 634 -19.09 1.07 0.05
N GLN A 635 -18.11 0.17 0.15
CA GLN A 635 -17.37 -0.07 1.40
C GLN A 635 -16.79 1.18 2.10
N PRO A 636 -16.24 2.20 1.42
CA PRO A 636 -15.76 3.44 2.06
C PRO A 636 -16.86 4.27 2.74
N TYR A 637 -18.12 4.01 2.41
CA TYR A 637 -19.30 4.71 2.90
C TYR A 637 -20.01 3.94 4.02
N ARG A 638 -19.51 2.77 4.42
CA ARG A 638 -20.14 1.89 5.41
C ARG A 638 -20.20 2.56 6.79
N ILE A 639 -21.39 2.57 7.40
CA ILE A 639 -21.63 3.15 8.73
C ILE A 639 -22.06 2.13 9.78
N GLY A 640 -22.36 0.88 9.39
CA GLY A 640 -22.72 -0.18 10.34
C GLY A 640 -23.35 -1.41 9.68
N LYS A 641 -24.04 -2.21 10.50
CA LYS A 641 -24.78 -3.42 10.11
C LYS A 641 -26.28 -3.13 10.00
N LEU A 642 -26.95 -3.76 9.05
CA LEU A 642 -28.42 -3.78 9.04
C LEU A 642 -28.89 -4.80 10.08
N ALA A 643 -29.94 -4.48 10.83
CA ALA A 643 -30.61 -5.44 11.70
C ALA A 643 -31.15 -6.62 10.87
N PRO A 644 -31.12 -7.86 11.38
CA PRO A 644 -31.80 -8.97 10.71
C PRO A 644 -33.30 -8.65 10.57
N PRO A 645 -33.94 -9.02 9.44
CA PRO A 645 -35.34 -8.68 9.21
C PRO A 645 -36.24 -9.30 10.27
N VAL A 646 -37.18 -8.50 10.79
CA VAL A 646 -38.23 -8.99 11.69
C VAL A 646 -39.29 -9.70 10.85
N LEU A 647 -38.99 -10.94 10.44
CA LEU A 647 -39.89 -11.79 9.67
C LEU A 647 -41.27 -11.86 10.34
N SER A 648 -42.34 -11.76 9.56
CA SER A 648 -43.70 -12.00 10.03
C SER A 648 -43.90 -13.47 10.46
N ASP A 649 -44.97 -13.78 11.18
CA ASP A 649 -45.28 -15.18 11.51
C ASP A 649 -45.61 -16.03 10.27
N ALA A 650 -46.03 -15.40 9.17
CA ALA A 650 -46.18 -16.05 7.87
C ALA A 650 -44.82 -16.31 7.21
N ALA A 651 -43.94 -15.31 7.16
CA ALA A 651 -42.59 -15.46 6.62
C ALA A 651 -41.74 -16.49 7.40
N ARG A 652 -41.96 -16.65 8.71
CA ARG A 652 -41.34 -17.71 9.54
C ARG A 652 -41.85 -19.12 9.23
N GLN A 653 -43.03 -19.25 8.63
CA GLN A 653 -43.66 -20.53 8.25
C GLN A 653 -43.48 -20.84 6.76
N TRP A 654 -42.89 -19.93 5.98
CA TRP A 654 -42.73 -20.08 4.54
C TRP A 654 -41.77 -21.25 4.19
N PRO A 655 -42.10 -22.10 3.21
CA PRO A 655 -43.21 -21.99 2.25
C PRO A 655 -44.57 -22.54 2.76
N ASP A 656 -44.60 -23.27 3.86
CA ASP A 656 -45.75 -24.02 4.39
C ASP A 656 -46.77 -23.14 5.15
N VAL A 657 -47.12 -21.99 4.57
CA VAL A 657 -48.00 -20.99 5.21
C VAL A 657 -49.48 -21.29 4.93
N GLU A 658 -50.28 -21.37 5.99
CA GLU A 658 -51.74 -21.38 5.89
C GLU A 658 -52.27 -20.11 5.18
N PRO A 659 -52.95 -20.20 4.02
CA PRO A 659 -53.33 -19.04 3.21
C PRO A 659 -54.23 -18.01 3.92
N GLY A 660 -54.92 -18.40 5.00
CA GLY A 660 -55.72 -17.52 5.84
C GLY A 660 -54.93 -16.76 6.92
N ALA A 661 -53.69 -17.16 7.21
CA ALA A 661 -52.82 -16.50 8.19
C ALA A 661 -52.12 -15.26 7.60
N VAL A 662 -51.88 -15.24 6.29
CA VAL A 662 -51.21 -14.12 5.60
C VAL A 662 -52.08 -12.86 5.61
N ARG A 663 -51.47 -11.76 6.04
CA ARG A 663 -52.05 -10.41 6.02
C ARG A 663 -51.19 -9.53 5.13
N LEU A 664 -51.79 -8.98 4.09
CA LEU A 664 -51.17 -7.94 3.27
C LEU A 664 -51.07 -6.64 4.09
N CYS A 665 -49.85 -6.28 4.47
CA CYS A 665 -49.52 -5.01 5.11
C CYS A 665 -49.32 -3.92 4.06
N LEU A 666 -49.86 -2.72 4.31
CA LEU A 666 -49.59 -1.51 3.54
C LEU A 666 -48.82 -0.53 4.43
N GLU A 667 -47.56 -0.26 4.12
CA GLU A 667 -46.61 0.54 4.89
C GLU A 667 -46.26 1.86 4.20
N ARG A 668 -45.98 2.91 4.97
CA ARG A 668 -45.26 4.09 4.47
C ARG A 668 -43.76 3.93 4.62
N SER A 669 -43.00 4.80 3.95
CA SER A 669 -41.54 4.91 4.11
C SER A 669 -41.05 5.03 5.56
N ASP A 670 -41.84 5.59 6.49
CA ASP A 670 -41.50 5.68 7.92
C ASP A 670 -41.77 4.39 8.74
N GLY A 671 -42.34 3.35 8.11
CA GLY A 671 -42.80 2.11 8.75
C GLY A 671 -44.22 2.18 9.33
N SER A 672 -44.95 3.28 9.16
CA SER A 672 -46.34 3.37 9.62
C SER A 672 -47.28 2.55 8.73
N LEU A 673 -47.98 1.59 9.34
CA LEU A 673 -49.05 0.84 8.68
C LEU A 673 -50.24 1.76 8.40
N PHE A 674 -50.78 1.69 7.19
CA PHE A 674 -51.98 2.41 6.75
C PHE A 674 -53.07 1.50 6.17
N GLY A 675 -52.80 0.21 6.05
CA GLY A 675 -53.78 -0.83 5.73
C GLY A 675 -53.25 -2.21 6.10
N ILE A 676 -54.17 -3.11 6.45
CA ILE A 676 -53.91 -4.53 6.69
C ILE A 676 -55.11 -5.30 6.12
N PHE A 677 -54.88 -6.32 5.29
CA PHE A 677 -55.95 -7.14 4.71
C PHE A 677 -55.59 -8.62 4.67
N THR A 678 -56.49 -9.51 5.09
CA THR A 678 -56.45 -10.91 4.64
C THR A 678 -56.84 -11.02 3.16
N VAL A 679 -56.47 -12.12 2.51
CA VAL A 679 -56.87 -12.39 1.12
C VAL A 679 -58.39 -12.49 0.95
N ALA A 680 -59.11 -12.94 1.99
CA ALA A 680 -60.57 -12.95 2.02
C ALA A 680 -61.17 -11.53 2.05
N GLU A 681 -60.56 -10.60 2.77
CA GLU A 681 -60.98 -9.19 2.81
C GLU A 681 -60.68 -8.48 1.50
N LEU A 682 -59.53 -8.73 0.86
CA LEU A 682 -59.23 -8.22 -0.49
C LEU A 682 -60.29 -8.66 -1.51
N ARG A 683 -60.62 -9.96 -1.53
CA ARG A 683 -61.67 -10.56 -2.39
C ARG A 683 -63.07 -9.99 -2.14
N LYS A 684 -63.32 -9.41 -0.96
CA LYS A 684 -64.62 -8.84 -0.56
C LYS A 684 -64.71 -7.32 -0.74
N ALA A 685 -63.59 -6.60 -0.58
CA ALA A 685 -63.55 -5.14 -0.59
C ALA A 685 -63.36 -4.53 -1.99
N PHE A 686 -62.76 -5.29 -2.92
CA PHE A 686 -62.38 -4.85 -4.26
C PHE A 686 -63.02 -5.72 -5.34
N LYS A 687 -63.17 -5.18 -6.55
CA LYS A 687 -63.72 -5.94 -7.68
C LYS A 687 -62.65 -6.87 -8.24
N PRO A 688 -62.94 -8.16 -8.48
CA PRO A 688 -61.99 -9.04 -9.16
C PRO A 688 -61.69 -8.55 -10.57
N CYS A 689 -60.41 -8.47 -10.91
CA CYS A 689 -59.90 -8.22 -12.25
C CYS A 689 -59.13 -9.44 -12.73
N THR A 690 -59.45 -9.91 -13.94
CA THR A 690 -58.82 -11.07 -14.58
C THR A 690 -57.93 -10.61 -15.74
N LYS A 691 -56.76 -11.23 -15.91
CA LYS A 691 -55.74 -10.89 -16.91
C LYS A 691 -55.07 -12.14 -17.45
N THR A 692 -55.02 -12.29 -18.77
CA THR A 692 -54.14 -13.26 -19.43
C THR A 692 -52.76 -12.63 -19.61
N VAL A 693 -51.72 -13.24 -19.06
CA VAL A 693 -50.32 -12.75 -19.16
C VAL A 693 -49.44 -13.85 -19.72
N THR A 694 -48.65 -13.52 -20.74
CA THR A 694 -47.61 -14.39 -21.30
C THR A 694 -46.28 -14.08 -20.66
N HIS A 695 -45.72 -15.06 -19.96
CA HIS A 695 -44.37 -15.00 -19.39
C HIS A 695 -43.38 -15.73 -20.32
N GLN A 696 -42.29 -15.07 -20.70
CA GLN A 696 -41.20 -15.67 -21.46
C GLN A 696 -39.94 -15.71 -20.58
N CYS A 697 -39.49 -16.91 -20.23
CA CYS A 697 -38.23 -17.10 -19.52
C CYS A 697 -37.06 -16.84 -20.47
N SER A 698 -36.26 -15.82 -20.21
CA SER A 698 -35.06 -15.50 -20.98
C SER A 698 -33.99 -16.59 -20.91
N THR A 699 -33.77 -17.17 -19.73
CA THR A 699 -32.72 -18.18 -19.50
C THR A 699 -33.02 -19.53 -20.15
N SER A 700 -34.30 -19.91 -20.30
CA SER A 700 -34.71 -21.22 -20.83
C SER A 700 -35.55 -21.16 -22.11
N GLY A 701 -35.85 -19.97 -22.63
CA GLY A 701 -36.72 -19.76 -23.79
C GLY A 701 -38.21 -20.08 -23.59
N ASN A 702 -38.60 -20.65 -22.44
CA ASN A 702 -39.95 -21.13 -22.19
C ASN A 702 -40.98 -20.00 -22.20
N VAL A 703 -41.96 -20.08 -23.10
CA VAL A 703 -43.14 -19.22 -23.14
C VAL A 703 -44.31 -19.92 -22.47
N ASN A 704 -44.97 -19.27 -21.51
CA ASN A 704 -46.13 -19.80 -20.79
C ASN A 704 -47.19 -18.70 -20.63
N THR A 705 -48.39 -18.92 -21.19
CA THR A 705 -49.52 -18.00 -21.09
C THR A 705 -50.48 -18.48 -20.02
N LYS A 706 -50.78 -17.61 -19.05
CA LYS A 706 -51.60 -17.93 -17.87
C LYS A 706 -52.64 -16.87 -17.60
N GLU A 707 -53.82 -17.31 -17.14
CA GLU A 707 -54.83 -16.40 -16.62
C GLU A 707 -54.55 -16.13 -15.13
N TRP A 708 -54.73 -14.89 -14.70
CA TRP A 708 -54.52 -14.44 -13.33
C TRP A 708 -55.72 -13.62 -12.87
N THR A 709 -56.24 -13.91 -11.68
CA THR A 709 -57.34 -13.13 -11.08
C THR A 709 -56.91 -12.52 -9.75
N GLY A 710 -57.18 -11.23 -9.57
CA GLY A 710 -56.67 -10.41 -8.48
C GLY A 710 -57.36 -9.07 -8.30
N VAL A 711 -56.75 -8.21 -7.47
CA VAL A 711 -57.13 -6.81 -7.28
C VAL A 711 -56.19 -5.90 -8.07
N ARG A 712 -56.69 -4.84 -8.71
CA ARG A 712 -55.85 -3.82 -9.34
C ARG A 712 -55.14 -2.97 -8.28
N VAL A 713 -53.83 -2.75 -8.44
CA VAL A 713 -53.08 -1.88 -7.50
C VAL A 713 -53.61 -0.44 -7.52
N SER A 714 -54.12 0.00 -8.67
CA SER A 714 -54.80 1.29 -8.87
C SER A 714 -56.13 1.45 -8.11
N GLU A 715 -56.80 0.36 -7.74
CA GLU A 715 -57.97 0.42 -6.85
C GLU A 715 -57.57 0.32 -5.37
N LEU A 716 -56.52 -0.45 -5.06
CA LEU A 716 -56.07 -0.75 -3.70
C LEU A 716 -55.48 0.47 -2.98
N LEU A 717 -54.45 1.11 -3.55
CA LEU A 717 -53.68 2.13 -2.82
C LEU A 717 -54.43 3.46 -2.60
N PRO A 718 -55.12 4.05 -3.59
CA PRO A 718 -55.80 5.35 -3.39
C PRO A 718 -56.96 5.28 -2.39
N ARG A 719 -57.60 4.12 -2.26
CA ARG A 719 -58.74 3.90 -1.33
C ARG A 719 -58.34 3.95 0.14
N MET A 720 -57.05 3.85 0.44
CA MET A 720 -56.48 3.85 1.79
C MET A 720 -55.90 5.23 2.19
N GLY A 721 -56.37 6.31 1.54
CA GLY A 721 -56.10 7.69 1.95
C GLY A 721 -54.83 8.33 1.37
N HIS A 722 -54.01 7.59 0.62
CA HIS A 722 -52.92 8.18 -0.16
C HIS A 722 -53.49 8.94 -1.37
N ARG A 723 -53.22 10.26 -1.42
CA ARG A 723 -53.46 11.09 -2.61
C ARG A 723 -52.40 10.78 -3.68
N PRO A 724 -52.67 11.06 -4.96
CA PRO A 724 -51.62 11.09 -5.98
C PRO A 724 -50.48 12.01 -5.51
N PRO A 725 -49.24 11.51 -5.43
CA PRO A 725 -48.12 12.29 -4.94
C PRO A 725 -47.74 13.40 -5.92
N THR A 726 -47.19 14.51 -5.40
CA THR A 726 -46.78 15.68 -6.21
C THR A 726 -45.44 15.48 -6.93
N TYR A 727 -44.83 14.32 -6.73
CA TYR A 727 -43.59 13.82 -7.33
C TYR A 727 -43.75 12.31 -7.59
N GLU A 728 -42.84 11.71 -8.35
CA GLU A 728 -42.94 10.30 -8.73
C GLU A 728 -42.45 9.36 -7.60
N THR A 729 -43.33 9.07 -6.64
CA THR A 729 -43.13 8.07 -5.57
C THR A 729 -42.91 6.67 -6.15
N LEU A 730 -42.19 5.83 -5.41
CA LEU A 730 -41.99 4.41 -5.67
C LEU A 730 -42.99 3.56 -4.85
N VAL A 731 -43.38 2.41 -5.41
CA VAL A 731 -44.24 1.41 -4.77
C VAL A 731 -43.48 0.08 -4.77
N THR A 732 -43.17 -0.41 -3.57
CA THR A 732 -42.26 -1.53 -3.34
C THR A 732 -43.02 -2.71 -2.76
N PHE A 733 -43.04 -3.84 -3.47
CA PHE A 733 -43.75 -5.06 -3.11
C PHE A 733 -42.74 -6.05 -2.53
N VAL A 734 -42.95 -6.51 -1.30
CA VAL A 734 -42.01 -7.38 -0.57
C VAL A 734 -42.65 -8.74 -0.34
N GLY A 735 -41.93 -9.80 -0.75
CA GLY A 735 -42.30 -11.19 -0.52
C GLY A 735 -41.99 -11.68 0.90
N MET A 736 -42.65 -12.76 1.34
CA MET A 736 -42.35 -13.51 2.57
C MET A 736 -40.93 -14.10 2.58
N ASP A 737 -40.28 -14.21 1.43
CA ASP A 737 -38.86 -14.56 1.26
C ASP A 737 -37.90 -13.38 1.52
N GLY A 738 -38.44 -12.19 1.80
CA GLY A 738 -37.70 -10.95 2.00
C GLY A 738 -37.19 -10.29 0.71
N PHE A 739 -37.68 -10.72 -0.47
CA PHE A 739 -37.28 -10.12 -1.75
C PHE A 739 -38.19 -8.93 -2.09
N GLY A 740 -37.62 -7.72 -2.13
CA GLY A 740 -38.32 -6.51 -2.55
C GLY A 740 -38.34 -6.32 -4.07
N TYR A 741 -39.34 -5.60 -4.56
CA TYR A 741 -39.52 -5.33 -5.98
C TYR A 741 -40.27 -4.02 -6.19
N SER A 742 -39.61 -3.07 -6.86
CA SER A 742 -39.98 -1.65 -6.81
C SER A 742 -40.34 -1.05 -8.18
N MET A 743 -41.50 -0.39 -8.29
CA MET A 743 -41.90 0.34 -9.50
C MET A 743 -42.53 1.70 -9.17
N PHE A 744 -42.41 2.69 -10.07
CA PHE A 744 -43.03 4.00 -9.85
C PHE A 744 -44.54 3.94 -9.69
N TRP A 745 -45.11 4.89 -8.95
CA TRP A 745 -46.56 5.09 -8.82
C TRP A 745 -47.25 5.18 -10.19
N SER A 746 -46.64 5.89 -11.15
CA SER A 746 -47.10 5.97 -12.55
C SER A 746 -47.20 4.59 -13.24
N ARG A 747 -46.31 3.66 -12.91
CA ARG A 747 -46.28 2.28 -13.41
C ARG A 747 -47.26 1.38 -12.66
N ALA A 748 -47.34 1.53 -11.33
CA ALA A 748 -48.19 0.75 -10.43
C ALA A 748 -49.69 1.08 -10.57
N MET A 749 -50.03 2.31 -10.95
CA MET A 749 -51.42 2.73 -11.21
C MET A 749 -51.96 2.28 -12.57
N ARG A 750 -51.19 1.53 -13.38
CA ARG A 750 -51.65 1.04 -14.69
C ARG A 750 -52.54 -0.19 -14.55
N ASP A 751 -53.52 -0.26 -15.45
CA ASP A 751 -54.52 -1.33 -15.54
C ASP A 751 -53.94 -2.73 -15.82
N ASP A 752 -52.66 -2.86 -16.15
CA ASP A 752 -51.96 -4.16 -16.29
C ASP A 752 -51.39 -4.70 -14.96
N VAL A 753 -51.28 -3.88 -13.91
CA VAL A 753 -50.69 -4.28 -12.62
C VAL A 753 -51.75 -4.76 -11.63
N ILE A 754 -51.75 -6.08 -11.36
CA ILE A 754 -52.66 -6.71 -10.39
C ILE A 754 -51.90 -7.47 -9.31
N LEU A 755 -52.49 -7.49 -8.11
CA LEU A 755 -52.12 -8.40 -7.04
C LEU A 755 -53.04 -9.63 -7.10
N ALA A 756 -52.55 -10.69 -7.73
CA ALA A 756 -53.27 -11.92 -8.00
C ALA A 756 -53.34 -12.83 -6.76
N TYR A 757 -54.50 -13.46 -6.56
CA TYR A 757 -54.75 -14.51 -5.57
C TYR A 757 -55.24 -15.82 -6.22
N SER A 758 -55.23 -15.88 -7.55
CA SER A 758 -55.66 -17.01 -8.36
C SER A 758 -54.91 -17.05 -9.70
N GLN A 759 -54.65 -18.27 -10.20
CA GLN A 759 -54.16 -18.55 -11.55
C GLN A 759 -55.05 -19.63 -12.20
N ASP A 760 -55.43 -19.44 -13.47
CA ASP A 760 -56.27 -20.36 -14.26
C ASP A 760 -57.56 -20.82 -13.53
N GLY A 761 -58.14 -19.94 -12.70
CA GLY A 761 -59.32 -20.23 -11.86
C GLY A 761 -59.03 -20.90 -10.51
N GLU A 762 -57.84 -21.49 -10.32
CA GLU A 762 -57.41 -22.08 -9.04
C GLU A 762 -56.84 -21.01 -8.09
N GLN A 763 -56.86 -21.26 -6.78
CA GLN A 763 -56.14 -20.41 -5.81
C GLN A 763 -54.63 -20.64 -5.93
N LEU A 764 -53.81 -19.59 -5.70
CA LEU A 764 -52.36 -19.74 -5.72
C LEU A 764 -51.86 -20.58 -4.53
N ASP A 765 -51.18 -21.68 -4.84
CA ASP A 765 -50.31 -22.42 -3.92
C ASP A 765 -48.93 -21.74 -3.78
N ALA A 766 -48.08 -22.27 -2.88
CA ALA A 766 -46.77 -21.70 -2.61
C ALA A 766 -45.83 -21.71 -3.85
N GLU A 767 -45.84 -22.75 -4.69
CA GLU A 767 -44.99 -22.80 -5.89
C GLU A 767 -45.38 -21.72 -6.91
N ARG A 768 -46.69 -21.54 -7.12
CA ARG A 768 -47.25 -20.49 -7.97
C ARG A 768 -47.09 -19.09 -7.37
N GLY A 769 -46.61 -18.99 -6.13
CA GLY A 769 -46.27 -17.73 -5.45
C GLY A 769 -47.39 -17.16 -4.60
N GLY A 770 -48.29 -18.01 -4.10
CA GLY A 770 -49.42 -17.64 -3.26
C GLY A 770 -49.04 -17.27 -1.81
N PRO A 771 -50.02 -16.78 -1.03
CA PRO A 771 -51.41 -16.60 -1.44
C PRO A 771 -51.65 -15.29 -2.21
N LEU A 772 -50.63 -14.43 -2.34
CA LEU A 772 -50.65 -13.19 -3.14
C LEU A 772 -49.39 -13.08 -4.02
N ARG A 773 -49.59 -12.81 -5.31
CA ARG A 773 -48.53 -12.64 -6.30
C ARG A 773 -48.74 -11.36 -7.11
N LEU A 774 -47.71 -10.55 -7.24
CA LEU A 774 -47.72 -9.43 -8.17
C LEU A 774 -47.60 -9.95 -9.61
N VAL A 775 -48.49 -9.45 -10.48
CA VAL A 775 -48.59 -9.82 -11.89
C VAL A 775 -48.71 -8.55 -12.73
N LYS A 776 -47.86 -8.43 -13.75
CA LYS A 776 -47.99 -7.47 -14.85
C LYS A 776 -47.36 -8.05 -16.12
N ASP A 777 -47.44 -7.31 -17.23
CA ASP A 777 -46.84 -7.76 -18.48
C ASP A 777 -45.31 -7.99 -18.35
N GLY A 778 -44.87 -9.17 -18.77
CA GLY A 778 -43.48 -9.62 -18.84
C GLY A 778 -42.82 -10.07 -17.52
N GLN A 779 -43.32 -9.68 -16.35
CA GLN A 779 -42.62 -9.90 -15.07
C GLN A 779 -43.57 -10.02 -13.86
N HIS A 780 -43.13 -10.74 -12.82
CA HIS A 780 -43.92 -11.08 -11.63
C HIS A 780 -43.05 -11.13 -10.37
N ALA A 781 -43.62 -10.85 -9.18
CA ALA A 781 -42.99 -11.10 -7.87
C ALA A 781 -43.94 -11.92 -6.97
N LYS A 782 -43.43 -12.97 -6.32
CA LYS A 782 -44.21 -13.99 -5.58
C LYS A 782 -44.37 -13.63 -4.09
N TRP A 783 -45.28 -14.33 -3.41
CA TRP A 783 -45.35 -14.41 -1.94
C TRP A 783 -45.55 -13.06 -1.23
N ILE A 784 -46.19 -12.09 -1.87
CA ILE A 784 -46.26 -10.69 -1.42
C ILE A 784 -47.03 -10.59 -0.09
N GLU A 785 -46.33 -10.17 0.98
CA GLU A 785 -46.94 -9.87 2.28
C GLU A 785 -46.99 -8.36 2.59
N THR A 786 -46.11 -7.54 1.99
CA THR A 786 -46.09 -6.09 2.25
C THR A 786 -46.03 -5.27 0.96
N ILE A 787 -46.72 -4.14 0.93
CA ILE A 787 -46.56 -3.08 -0.07
C ILE A 787 -46.18 -1.79 0.64
N ILE A 788 -45.03 -1.24 0.31
CA ILE A 788 -44.50 0.02 0.84
C ILE A 788 -44.79 1.13 -0.18
N VAL A 789 -45.26 2.29 0.30
CA VAL A 789 -45.46 3.51 -0.49
C VAL A 789 -44.57 4.62 0.07
N GLU A 790 -43.70 5.17 -0.77
CA GLU A 790 -42.49 5.88 -0.33
C GLU A 790 -42.55 7.43 -0.38
#